data_AF-A0A9D4TFR5-F1
#
_entry.id   AF-A0A9D4TFR5-F1
#
_cell.length_a   1.000
_cell.length_b   1.000
_cell.length_c   1.000
_cell.angle_alpha   90.00
_cell.angle_beta   90.00
_cell.angle_gamma   90.00
#
_symmetry.space_group_name_H-M   'P 1'
#
loop_
_entity.id
_entity.type
_entity.pdbx_description
1 polymer ?
#
loop_
_entity_poly.entity_id
_entity_poly.type
_entity_poly.pdbx_seq_one_letter_code
_entity_poly.pdbx_strand_id
1 'polypeptide(L)'
;MYRLSVVVLTFLAGLASGVRLPGWAGAACPKVKSGGVIRDRDGRLAFSADAKGGIAWGSYQDSMHSKSNFGQLRVSTSGVYGDAEQLAAAGFLEGYLTAERVWDNYVNMRDYFLKGMGAEIEEPMLWIQKQDRWLRKQCEAAAAGGGVADSGERPGSTASPRFWDAVCLLLHQFDGLKAGYRARREAVLSASASASGGGGSETGSATVGDMSDWDFLFLESNGDLYDIIDAQQPDQRPSWVQGAEPVIPTVRGRAGGRHWRQLEEAVAADPKAAAAKLFSKVALSGKCSALIKVAPDLSDIWMGHSTWDTFTAMLRIYKHYSFDLRQLRPAANRLSFSSYPGELFSDDDFFLTSAGLVILQTTNKIFNDELFDRLDPHTVLSWQRVRAANWLADDGQAWAGVLDTLNSGTYNNQYMIVDLKRFSPGEELQEGLLWVAEQVPGLVAAADLTPTLAFGYFPSYNVPYFPEVYNASGYPDFVSKLERYGQHFGLTTHWLSYQNSPRAKIFRRDQAGISDLAGMRAVMRSNRWKTDPFSEGHPICAVCGRGDLDPSNPVPRGCFDTKVTSYSLALKMQAEAVNGPTSDSWPWSVPPFHWSEAVVANLTHRGQPERFAFHFERMDPEASASGRGCAARQQQQQQQQQGLATS
;
A
#
# COMPACT_ATOMS: atom_id res chain seq x y z
N MET A 1 21.81 57.15 45.11
CA MET A 1 20.81 57.60 46.10
C MET A 1 19.47 56.99 45.71
N TYR A 2 19.11 55.85 46.33
CA TYR A 2 17.99 55.67 47.30
C TYR A 2 16.62 55.50 46.60
N ARG A 3 15.76 54.50 46.83
CA ARG A 3 15.62 53.42 47.84
C ARG A 3 14.48 52.49 47.35
N LEU A 4 14.68 51.18 47.17
CA LEU A 4 14.24 50.07 48.04
C LEU A 4 13.03 50.30 48.98
N SER A 5 12.03 49.39 48.89
CA SER A 5 11.24 48.75 49.98
C SER A 5 10.25 47.76 49.30
N VAL A 6 10.44 46.44 49.30
CA VAL A 6 10.25 45.46 50.40
C VAL A 6 8.87 45.55 51.05
N VAL A 7 7.99 44.60 50.71
CA VAL A 7 6.97 44.07 51.64
C VAL A 7 7.03 42.55 51.58
N VAL A 8 7.24 41.96 52.75
CA VAL A 8 7.47 40.55 53.03
C VAL A 8 6.14 39.83 53.31
N LEU A 9 6.11 38.56 52.90
CA LEU A 9 5.20 37.47 53.29
C LEU A 9 4.65 37.57 54.72
N THR A 10 3.37 37.25 54.90
CA THR A 10 2.90 36.01 55.59
C THR A 10 1.37 36.01 55.67
N PHE A 11 0.71 34.96 55.16
CA PHE A 11 -0.38 34.27 55.88
C PHE A 11 -0.66 32.88 55.29
N LEU A 12 -0.33 31.91 56.13
CA LEU A 12 -0.70 30.49 56.28
C LEU A 12 -1.79 29.87 55.39
N ALA A 13 -1.38 28.73 54.81
CA ALA A 13 -1.91 27.38 55.01
C ALA A 13 -3.43 27.13 54.91
N GLY A 14 -3.79 26.28 53.95
CA GLY A 14 -4.97 25.43 54.05
C GLY A 14 -5.69 25.26 52.72
N LEU A 15 -5.33 24.20 51.97
CA LEU A 15 -6.24 23.31 51.21
C LEU A 15 -5.39 22.40 50.32
N ALA A 16 -4.86 21.34 50.95
CA ALA A 16 -4.35 20.18 50.23
C ALA A 16 -5.54 19.24 49.94
N SER A 17 -6.07 19.31 48.72
CA SER A 17 -7.05 18.35 48.20
C SER A 17 -6.84 18.14 46.70
N GLY A 18 -5.99 17.17 46.37
CA GLY A 18 -6.16 16.30 45.20
C GLY A 18 -6.14 16.92 43.80
N VAL A 19 -5.00 17.46 43.35
CA VAL A 19 -4.68 17.49 41.91
C VAL A 19 -3.69 16.36 41.64
N ARG A 20 -4.20 15.21 41.18
CA ARG A 20 -3.35 14.18 40.57
C ARG A 20 -2.84 14.75 39.24
N LEU A 21 -1.57 15.16 39.21
CA LEU A 21 -0.84 15.33 37.96
C LEU A 21 -0.97 14.01 37.16
N PRO A 22 -1.22 14.05 35.84
CA PRO A 22 -1.27 12.84 35.05
C PRO A 22 0.10 12.17 35.14
N GLY A 23 0.12 11.01 35.80
CA GLY A 23 1.31 10.18 35.91
C GLY A 23 1.80 9.85 34.51
N TRP A 24 3.05 10.20 34.23
CA TRP A 24 3.74 9.72 33.04
C TRP A 24 3.79 8.21 33.13
N ALA A 25 2.91 7.53 32.39
CA ALA A 25 3.03 6.10 32.14
C ALA A 25 4.36 5.89 31.44
N GLY A 26 5.33 5.28 32.14
CA GLY A 26 6.60 4.91 31.54
C GLY A 26 6.36 4.12 30.27
N ALA A 27 6.95 4.56 29.15
CA ALA A 27 6.82 3.88 27.87
C ALA A 27 7.29 2.43 28.03
N ALA A 28 6.35 1.48 28.01
CA ALA A 28 6.66 0.06 27.97
C ALA A 28 7.49 -0.21 26.71
N CYS A 29 8.59 -0.97 26.84
CA CYS A 29 9.41 -1.31 25.69
C CYS A 29 8.54 -2.03 24.64
N PRO A 30 8.76 -1.79 23.32
CA PRO A 30 8.03 -2.48 22.28
C PRO A 30 8.14 -4.00 22.46
N LYS A 31 7.00 -4.71 22.49
CA LYS A 31 7.00 -6.17 22.43
C LYS A 31 7.37 -6.59 21.00
N VAL A 32 8.66 -6.74 20.75
CA VAL A 32 9.16 -7.30 19.50
C VAL A 32 9.05 -8.82 19.57
N LYS A 33 8.35 -9.43 18.62
CA LYS A 33 8.33 -10.89 18.42
C LYS A 33 9.50 -11.26 17.53
N SER A 34 10.17 -12.37 17.81
CA SER A 34 11.29 -12.87 17.01
C SER A 34 11.40 -14.38 17.13
N GLY A 35 11.98 -15.00 16.12
CA GLY A 35 12.25 -16.44 16.12
C GLY A 35 12.72 -16.89 14.75
N GLY A 36 12.66 -18.20 14.52
CA GLY A 36 12.94 -18.82 13.23
C GLY A 36 12.04 -20.00 12.94
N VAL A 37 12.29 -20.61 11.79
CA VAL A 37 11.56 -21.77 11.30
C VAL A 37 12.53 -22.92 11.14
N ILE A 38 12.18 -24.06 11.73
CA ILE A 38 12.94 -25.32 11.68
C ILE A 38 12.03 -26.44 11.18
N ARG A 39 12.59 -27.63 10.98
CA ARG A 39 11.80 -28.85 10.81
C ARG A 39 11.48 -29.46 12.19
N ASP A 40 10.22 -29.83 12.40
CA ASP A 40 9.83 -30.65 13.53
C ASP A 40 10.30 -32.10 13.38
N ARG A 41 9.98 -32.95 14.35
CA ARG A 41 10.35 -34.38 14.32
C ARG A 41 9.73 -35.15 13.16
N ASP A 42 8.63 -34.64 12.61
CA ASP A 42 7.90 -35.22 11.48
C ASP A 42 8.34 -34.60 10.13
N GLY A 43 9.35 -33.71 10.16
CA GLY A 43 9.88 -33.04 8.98
C GLY A 43 9.08 -31.83 8.49
N ARG A 44 8.04 -31.40 9.21
CA ARG A 44 7.19 -30.25 8.86
C ARG A 44 7.79 -28.94 9.35
N LEU A 45 7.46 -27.83 8.71
CA LEU A 45 7.87 -26.50 9.18
C LEU A 45 7.22 -26.18 10.53
N ALA A 46 8.03 -25.72 11.48
CA ALA A 46 7.58 -25.33 12.80
C ALA A 46 8.31 -24.07 13.29
N PHE A 47 7.60 -23.24 14.06
CA PHE A 47 8.19 -22.07 14.70
C PHE A 47 9.12 -22.47 15.85
N SER A 48 10.27 -21.83 15.94
CA SER A 48 11.21 -21.93 17.04
C SER A 48 11.54 -20.54 17.57
N ALA A 49 11.56 -20.39 18.89
CA ALA A 49 12.07 -19.17 19.52
C ALA A 49 13.58 -19.00 19.34
N ASP A 50 14.32 -20.09 19.12
CA ASP A 50 15.72 -20.06 18.71
C ASP A 50 15.81 -20.04 17.19
N ALA A 51 16.35 -18.94 16.66
CA ALA A 51 16.56 -18.72 15.24
C ALA A 51 17.82 -19.42 14.70
N LYS A 52 18.72 -19.91 15.57
CA LYS A 52 20.03 -20.41 15.16
C LYS A 52 19.91 -21.65 14.28
N GLY A 53 20.46 -21.57 13.07
CA GLY A 53 20.44 -22.67 12.11
C GLY A 53 19.07 -22.97 11.50
N GLY A 54 18.08 -22.08 11.67
CA GLY A 54 16.77 -22.21 11.03
C GLY A 54 16.82 -21.97 9.52
N ILE A 55 15.80 -22.46 8.82
CA ILE A 55 15.59 -22.24 7.38
C ILE A 55 15.32 -20.75 7.11
N ALA A 56 14.51 -20.14 7.97
CA ALA A 56 14.21 -18.72 7.99
C ALA A 56 14.26 -18.16 9.41
N TRP A 57 14.56 -16.88 9.57
CA TRP A 57 14.52 -16.16 10.85
C TRP A 57 14.16 -14.69 10.66
N GLY A 58 13.77 -14.04 11.76
CA GLY A 58 13.21 -12.71 11.65
C GLY A 58 12.60 -12.15 12.92
N SER A 59 11.98 -10.99 12.77
CA SER A 59 11.37 -10.24 13.85
C SER A 59 10.21 -9.38 13.36
N TYR A 60 9.24 -9.13 14.23
CA TYR A 60 8.11 -8.25 14.00
C TYR A 60 7.91 -7.30 15.19
N GLN A 61 7.84 -6.00 14.92
CA GLN A 61 7.37 -4.96 15.84
C GLN A 61 6.01 -4.47 15.37
N ASP A 62 5.03 -4.45 16.29
CA ASP A 62 3.68 -4.00 15.97
C ASP A 62 3.59 -2.48 15.71
N SER A 63 2.71 -2.07 14.79
CA SER A 63 2.52 -0.66 14.38
C SER A 63 2.21 0.26 15.56
N MET A 64 1.44 -0.22 16.55
CA MET A 64 1.09 0.54 17.76
C MET A 64 2.29 0.95 18.61
N HIS A 65 3.45 0.34 18.37
CA HIS A 65 4.70 0.62 19.08
C HIS A 65 5.72 1.38 18.23
N SER A 66 5.34 1.84 17.05
CA SER A 66 6.18 2.60 16.12
C SER A 66 5.81 4.09 16.13
N LYS A 67 6.73 4.96 15.72
CA LYS A 67 6.46 6.41 15.64
C LYS A 67 5.61 6.78 14.41
N SER A 68 5.76 5.98 13.38
CA SER A 68 5.09 6.13 12.09
C SER A 68 3.75 5.41 11.98
N ASN A 69 3.41 4.57 12.96
CA ASN A 69 2.29 3.63 12.88
C ASN A 69 2.40 2.63 11.71
N PHE A 70 3.63 2.28 11.34
CA PHE A 70 3.95 1.11 10.52
C PHE A 70 4.51 0.02 11.42
N GLY A 71 3.94 -1.19 11.35
CA GLY A 71 4.60 -2.38 11.87
C GLY A 71 5.92 -2.59 11.12
N GLN A 72 6.91 -3.21 11.73
CA GLN A 72 8.20 -3.46 11.08
C GLN A 72 8.49 -4.96 11.09
N LEU A 73 8.51 -5.57 9.91
CA LEU A 73 8.78 -6.99 9.71
C LEU A 73 10.13 -7.18 9.02
N ARG A 74 10.94 -8.10 9.55
CA ARG A 74 12.19 -8.54 8.94
C ARG A 74 12.14 -10.05 8.78
N VAL A 75 12.43 -10.54 7.58
CA VAL A 75 12.51 -11.98 7.28
C VAL A 75 13.80 -12.24 6.49
N SER A 76 14.54 -13.25 6.91
CA SER A 76 15.76 -13.71 6.24
C SER A 76 15.75 -15.22 6.09
N THR A 77 16.39 -15.75 5.04
CA THR A 77 16.49 -17.19 4.78
C THR A 77 17.95 -17.65 4.66
N SER A 78 18.16 -18.95 4.84
CA SER A 78 19.47 -19.60 4.71
C SER A 78 19.60 -20.30 3.35
N GLY A 79 20.64 -19.98 2.59
CA GLY A 79 20.93 -20.63 1.31
C GLY A 79 21.46 -22.07 1.41
N VAL A 80 21.51 -22.63 2.61
CA VAL A 80 21.76 -24.06 2.83
C VAL A 80 20.60 -24.92 2.30
N TYR A 81 19.39 -24.36 2.26
CA TYR A 81 18.17 -25.05 1.85
C TYR A 81 17.77 -24.71 0.41
N GLY A 82 16.98 -25.56 -0.23
CA GLY A 82 16.44 -25.28 -1.56
C GLY A 82 15.50 -24.08 -1.56
N ASP A 83 15.43 -23.35 -2.67
CA ASP A 83 14.71 -22.07 -2.77
C ASP A 83 13.22 -22.21 -2.40
N ALA A 84 12.55 -23.29 -2.82
CA ALA A 84 11.16 -23.56 -2.45
C ALA A 84 10.96 -23.73 -0.93
N GLU A 85 11.88 -24.41 -0.26
CA GLU A 85 11.87 -24.58 1.19
C GLU A 85 12.16 -23.27 1.91
N GLN A 86 13.12 -22.48 1.41
CA GLN A 86 13.41 -21.15 1.94
C GLN A 86 12.17 -20.24 1.89
N LEU A 87 11.46 -20.21 0.76
CA LEU A 87 10.29 -19.36 0.56
C LEU A 87 9.11 -19.83 1.41
N ALA A 88 8.86 -21.14 1.48
CA ALA A 88 7.85 -21.68 2.38
C ALA A 88 8.14 -21.34 3.85
N ALA A 89 9.40 -21.42 4.30
CA ALA A 89 9.79 -21.03 5.64
C ALA A 89 9.69 -19.51 5.89
N ALA A 90 10.03 -18.69 4.89
CA ALA A 90 9.88 -17.23 4.97
C ALA A 90 8.42 -16.82 5.14
N GLY A 91 7.53 -17.37 4.31
CA GLY A 91 6.08 -17.18 4.44
C GLY A 91 5.58 -17.67 5.79
N PHE A 92 5.98 -18.87 6.21
CA PHE A 92 5.59 -19.41 7.52
C PHE A 92 5.97 -18.48 8.66
N LEU A 93 7.19 -17.95 8.64
CA LEU A 93 7.64 -17.04 9.68
C LEU A 93 6.80 -15.77 9.73
N GLU A 94 6.53 -15.16 8.57
CA GLU A 94 5.68 -13.97 8.49
C GLU A 94 4.27 -14.24 9.02
N GLY A 95 3.63 -15.31 8.53
CA GLY A 95 2.28 -15.69 8.93
C GLY A 95 2.21 -15.96 10.43
N TYR A 96 3.25 -16.56 11.01
CA TYR A 96 3.30 -16.84 12.44
C TYR A 96 3.51 -15.57 13.28
N LEU A 97 4.45 -14.70 12.90
CA LEU A 97 4.79 -13.51 13.69
C LEU A 97 3.69 -12.44 13.63
N THR A 98 2.95 -12.37 12.52
CA THR A 98 1.98 -11.31 12.24
C THR A 98 0.52 -11.74 12.32
N ALA A 99 0.21 -12.99 12.68
CA ALA A 99 -1.13 -13.59 12.58
C ALA A 99 -2.27 -12.74 13.16
N GLU A 100 -2.07 -12.11 14.32
CA GLU A 100 -3.06 -11.23 14.93
C GLU A 100 -3.44 -10.05 14.01
N ARG A 101 -2.45 -9.46 13.34
CA ARG A 101 -2.68 -8.36 12.39
C ARG A 101 -3.17 -8.82 11.04
N VAL A 102 -2.80 -10.03 10.60
CA VAL A 102 -3.39 -10.65 9.40
C VAL A 102 -4.90 -10.80 9.60
N TRP A 103 -5.32 -11.29 10.76
CA TRP A 103 -6.74 -11.42 11.10
C TRP A 103 -7.47 -10.06 11.12
N ASP A 104 -6.90 -9.08 11.80
CA ASP A 104 -7.48 -7.73 11.85
C ASP A 104 -7.58 -7.12 10.44
N ASN A 105 -6.54 -7.26 9.60
CA ASN A 105 -6.52 -6.75 8.22
C ASN A 105 -7.60 -7.42 7.37
N TYR A 106 -7.67 -8.74 7.38
CA TYR A 106 -8.71 -9.50 6.67
C TYR A 106 -10.12 -9.05 7.08
N VAL A 107 -10.40 -8.92 8.38
CA VAL A 107 -11.72 -8.48 8.85
C VAL A 107 -12.04 -7.06 8.37
N ASN A 108 -11.08 -6.14 8.44
CA ASN A 108 -11.26 -4.76 7.98
C ASN A 108 -11.55 -4.70 6.48
N MET A 109 -10.75 -5.40 5.68
CA MET A 109 -10.88 -5.38 4.22
C MET A 109 -12.12 -6.13 3.75
N ARG A 110 -12.42 -7.33 4.29
CA ARG A 110 -13.66 -8.04 3.98
C ARG A 110 -14.89 -7.18 4.30
N ASP A 111 -14.94 -6.59 5.49
CA ASP A 111 -16.07 -5.73 5.88
C ASP A 111 -16.14 -4.47 5.01
N TYR A 112 -15.01 -3.91 4.58
CA TYR A 112 -15.00 -2.80 3.63
C TYR A 112 -15.62 -3.20 2.29
N PHE A 113 -15.21 -4.32 1.68
CA PHE A 113 -15.77 -4.76 0.40
C PHE A 113 -17.27 -5.06 0.54
N LEU A 114 -17.66 -5.85 1.54
CA LEU A 114 -19.05 -6.29 1.71
C LEU A 114 -19.99 -5.17 2.18
N LYS A 115 -19.57 -4.36 3.16
CA LYS A 115 -20.44 -3.36 3.81
C LYS A 115 -20.16 -1.94 3.31
N GLY A 116 -18.88 -1.60 3.12
CA GLY A 116 -18.44 -0.27 2.69
C GLY A 116 -18.73 -0.02 1.22
N MET A 117 -18.36 -0.96 0.34
CA MET A 117 -18.65 -0.86 -1.09
C MET A 117 -20.02 -1.45 -1.46
N GLY A 118 -20.54 -2.39 -0.66
CA GLY A 118 -21.70 -3.19 -1.04
C GLY A 118 -21.39 -4.14 -2.20
N ALA A 119 -20.13 -4.57 -2.32
CA ALA A 119 -19.70 -5.44 -3.41
C ALA A 119 -20.12 -6.89 -3.14
N GLU A 120 -20.64 -7.55 -4.18
CA GLU A 120 -20.71 -9.00 -4.23
C GLU A 120 -19.33 -9.54 -4.60
N ILE A 121 -18.68 -10.31 -3.73
CA ILE A 121 -17.28 -10.72 -3.97
C ILE A 121 -17.13 -12.20 -4.34
N GLU A 122 -18.21 -12.98 -4.29
CA GLU A 122 -18.16 -14.42 -4.51
C GLU A 122 -17.70 -14.80 -5.93
N GLU A 123 -18.40 -14.32 -6.97
CA GLU A 123 -18.03 -14.59 -8.37
C GLU A 123 -16.64 -14.03 -8.75
N PRO A 124 -16.28 -12.78 -8.38
CA PRO A 124 -14.92 -12.27 -8.61
C PRO A 124 -13.84 -13.14 -7.98
N MET A 125 -14.07 -13.62 -6.77
CA MET A 125 -13.13 -14.50 -6.09
C MET A 125 -13.13 -15.92 -6.68
N LEU A 126 -14.23 -16.43 -7.23
CA LEU A 126 -14.25 -17.71 -7.94
C LEU A 126 -13.37 -17.66 -9.20
N TRP A 127 -13.35 -16.51 -9.87
CA TRP A 127 -12.43 -16.26 -10.99
C TRP A 127 -10.98 -16.26 -10.52
N ILE A 128 -10.68 -15.60 -9.40
CA ILE A 128 -9.31 -15.58 -8.82
C ILE A 128 -8.89 -16.98 -8.39
N GLN A 129 -9.80 -17.77 -7.83
CA GLN A 129 -9.54 -19.16 -7.48
C GLN A 129 -9.32 -20.04 -8.72
N LYS A 130 -10.02 -19.76 -9.83
CA LYS A 130 -9.76 -20.42 -11.12
C LYS A 130 -8.37 -20.06 -11.64
N GLN A 131 -7.95 -18.81 -11.48
CA GLN A 131 -6.61 -18.34 -11.82
C GLN A 131 -5.53 -19.02 -10.97
N ASP A 132 -5.67 -19.06 -9.64
CA ASP A 132 -4.72 -19.74 -8.74
C ASP A 132 -4.59 -21.23 -9.09
N ARG A 133 -5.71 -21.92 -9.34
CA ARG A 133 -5.69 -23.33 -9.79
C ARG A 133 -4.98 -23.52 -11.11
N TRP A 134 -5.20 -22.63 -12.08
CA TRP A 134 -4.50 -22.69 -13.36
C TRP A 134 -3.01 -22.46 -13.17
N LEU A 135 -2.63 -21.44 -12.40
CA LEU A 135 -1.24 -21.08 -12.14
C LEU A 135 -0.48 -22.25 -11.47
N ARG A 136 -1.10 -22.89 -10.48
CA ARG A 136 -0.53 -24.07 -9.81
C ARG A 136 -0.31 -25.23 -10.79
N LYS A 137 -1.23 -25.48 -11.72
CA LYS A 137 -1.02 -26.48 -12.78
C LYS A 137 0.15 -26.12 -13.70
N GLN A 138 0.35 -24.83 -14.02
CA GLN A 138 1.53 -24.40 -14.79
C GLN A 138 2.83 -24.66 -14.02
N CYS A 139 2.84 -24.41 -12.71
CA CYS A 139 3.98 -24.72 -11.85
C CYS A 139 4.28 -26.21 -11.77
N GLU A 140 3.26 -27.07 -11.66
CA GLU A 140 3.41 -28.53 -11.69
C GLU A 140 3.99 -29.00 -13.04
N ALA A 141 3.49 -28.47 -14.15
CA ALA A 141 3.97 -28.79 -15.50
C ALA A 141 5.44 -28.37 -15.69
N ALA A 142 5.79 -27.15 -15.27
CA ALA A 142 7.16 -26.63 -15.33
C ALA A 142 8.13 -27.49 -14.51
N ALA A 143 7.74 -27.91 -13.29
CA ALA A 143 8.55 -28.77 -12.44
C ALA A 143 8.76 -30.18 -13.02
N ALA A 144 7.80 -30.70 -13.78
CA ALA A 144 7.87 -32.02 -14.42
C ALA A 144 8.73 -32.04 -15.69
N GLY A 145 9.33 -30.91 -16.10
CA GLY A 145 10.05 -30.78 -17.36
C GLY A 145 9.12 -30.84 -18.59
N GLY A 146 7.80 -30.77 -18.38
CA GLY A 146 6.83 -30.58 -19.44
C GLY A 146 6.84 -29.13 -19.91
N GLY A 147 6.56 -28.91 -21.20
CA GLY A 147 6.24 -27.57 -21.67
C GLY A 147 5.03 -27.04 -20.88
N VAL A 148 5.13 -25.82 -20.35
CA VAL A 148 3.99 -25.08 -19.82
C VAL A 148 2.91 -25.08 -20.90
N ALA A 149 1.68 -25.41 -20.55
CA ALA A 149 0.62 -25.55 -21.54
C ALA A 149 0.47 -24.23 -22.29
N ASP A 150 0.65 -24.27 -23.61
CA ASP A 150 0.38 -23.15 -24.50
C ASP A 150 -1.03 -22.66 -24.19
N SER A 151 -1.14 -21.41 -23.73
CA SER A 151 -2.37 -20.89 -23.12
C SER A 151 -3.51 -20.72 -24.11
N GLY A 152 -3.37 -21.17 -25.37
CA GLY A 152 -4.39 -21.03 -26.39
C GLY A 152 -4.71 -19.55 -26.61
N GLU A 153 -3.97 -18.92 -27.51
CA GLU A 153 -4.26 -17.60 -28.10
C GLU A 153 -3.92 -16.35 -27.26
N ARG A 154 -2.65 -15.92 -27.36
CA ARG A 154 -2.27 -14.54 -27.78
C ARG A 154 -0.88 -14.59 -28.43
N PRO A 155 -0.72 -14.17 -29.70
CA PRO A 155 0.61 -14.10 -30.33
C PRO A 155 1.44 -13.02 -29.63
N GLY A 156 2.56 -13.38 -28.99
CA GLY A 156 3.60 -12.41 -28.59
C GLY A 156 4.15 -12.47 -27.16
N SER A 157 3.49 -13.13 -26.19
CA SER A 157 3.95 -13.21 -24.79
C SER A 157 4.10 -14.66 -24.33
N THR A 158 5.21 -15.31 -24.68
CA THR A 158 5.58 -16.61 -24.09
C THR A 158 6.41 -16.39 -22.83
N ALA A 159 5.91 -16.81 -21.67
CA ALA A 159 6.64 -16.74 -20.42
C ALA A 159 7.89 -17.66 -20.43
N SER A 160 9.04 -17.12 -20.03
CA SER A 160 10.29 -17.89 -19.96
C SER A 160 10.29 -18.89 -18.79
N PRO A 161 11.11 -19.96 -18.82
CA PRO A 161 11.26 -20.86 -17.67
C PRO A 161 11.62 -20.12 -16.38
N ARG A 162 12.50 -19.12 -16.46
CA ARG A 162 12.92 -18.31 -15.31
C ARG A 162 11.79 -17.46 -14.72
N PHE A 163 10.85 -17.00 -15.56
CA PHE A 163 9.63 -16.34 -15.10
C PHE A 163 8.78 -17.31 -14.28
N TRP A 164 8.58 -18.53 -14.77
CA TRP A 164 7.85 -19.57 -14.05
C TRP A 164 8.54 -19.96 -12.74
N ASP A 165 9.86 -20.11 -12.73
CA ASP A 165 10.62 -20.37 -11.49
C ASP A 165 10.32 -19.30 -10.42
N ALA A 166 10.32 -18.02 -10.81
CA ALA A 166 10.00 -16.92 -9.90
C ALA A 166 8.55 -16.97 -9.40
N VAL A 167 7.57 -17.12 -10.30
CA VAL A 167 6.15 -17.13 -9.92
C VAL A 167 5.80 -18.36 -9.07
N CYS A 168 6.39 -19.52 -9.36
CA CYS A 168 6.16 -20.73 -8.57
C CYS A 168 6.83 -20.68 -7.19
N LEU A 169 8.00 -20.06 -7.07
CA LEU A 169 8.62 -19.77 -5.77
C LEU A 169 7.77 -18.83 -4.90
N LEU A 170 7.07 -17.87 -5.51
CA LEU A 170 6.11 -17.03 -4.80
C LEU A 170 4.95 -17.84 -4.19
N LEU A 171 4.45 -18.86 -4.90
CA LEU A 171 3.40 -19.74 -4.37
C LEU A 171 3.88 -20.57 -3.16
N HIS A 172 5.15 -20.98 -3.12
CA HIS A 172 5.72 -21.59 -1.93
C HIS A 172 5.70 -20.63 -0.72
N GLN A 173 6.04 -19.35 -0.93
CA GLN A 173 5.93 -18.34 0.12
C GLN A 173 4.49 -18.15 0.59
N PHE A 174 3.54 -18.12 -0.35
CA PHE A 174 2.12 -17.99 -0.03
C PHE A 174 1.58 -19.18 0.76
N ASP A 175 1.94 -20.41 0.38
CA ASP A 175 1.57 -21.61 1.13
C ASP A 175 2.22 -21.65 2.52
N GLY A 176 3.47 -21.16 2.62
CA GLY A 176 4.15 -20.89 3.87
C GLY A 176 3.36 -19.96 4.78
N LEU A 177 2.94 -18.79 4.27
CA LEU A 177 2.16 -17.79 5.01
C LEU A 177 0.92 -18.41 5.67
N LYS A 178 0.15 -19.16 4.88
CA LYS A 178 -1.05 -19.86 5.36
C LYS A 178 -0.71 -20.86 6.48
N ALA A 179 0.35 -21.65 6.31
CA ALA A 179 0.78 -22.63 7.30
C ALA A 179 1.26 -21.97 8.61
N GLY A 180 2.03 -20.89 8.51
CA GLY A 180 2.53 -20.13 9.65
C GLY A 180 1.41 -19.49 10.47
N TYR A 181 0.44 -18.88 9.79
CA TYR A 181 -0.76 -18.33 10.43
C TYR A 181 -1.52 -19.40 11.22
N ARG A 182 -1.77 -20.57 10.61
CA ARG A 182 -2.46 -21.69 11.25
C ARG A 182 -1.73 -22.20 12.48
N ALA A 183 -0.40 -22.35 12.39
CA ALA A 183 0.43 -22.75 13.52
C ALA A 183 0.37 -21.74 14.67
N ARG A 184 0.33 -20.43 14.38
CA ARG A 184 0.16 -19.40 15.40
C ARG A 184 -1.22 -19.45 16.04
N ARG A 185 -2.27 -19.63 15.24
CA ARG A 185 -3.64 -19.78 15.72
C ARG A 185 -3.76 -20.96 16.69
N GLU A 186 -3.23 -22.12 16.31
CA GLU A 186 -3.22 -23.30 17.17
C GLU A 186 -2.51 -23.02 18.49
N ALA A 187 -1.32 -22.42 18.44
CA ALA A 187 -0.58 -22.04 19.65
C ALA A 187 -1.36 -21.09 20.59
N VAL A 188 -2.09 -20.12 20.04
CA VAL A 188 -2.94 -19.19 20.80
C VAL A 188 -4.14 -19.91 21.43
N LEU A 189 -4.77 -20.83 20.70
CA LEU A 189 -5.90 -21.62 21.20
C LEU A 189 -5.47 -22.58 22.32
N SER A 190 -4.35 -23.27 22.15
CA SER A 190 -3.79 -24.17 23.19
C SER A 190 -3.40 -23.40 24.45
N ALA A 191 -2.77 -22.22 24.31
CA ALA A 191 -2.45 -21.37 25.45
C ALA A 191 -3.72 -20.90 26.19
N SER A 192 -4.76 -20.52 25.46
CA SER A 192 -6.03 -20.08 26.04
C SER A 192 -6.76 -21.21 26.78
N ALA A 193 -6.76 -22.43 26.23
CA ALA A 193 -7.32 -23.61 26.89
C ALA A 193 -6.55 -24.01 28.17
N SER A 194 -5.23 -23.78 28.20
CA SER A 194 -4.43 -24.02 29.41
C SER A 194 -4.67 -22.97 30.51
N ALA A 195 -5.09 -21.75 30.15
CA ALA A 195 -5.30 -20.64 31.08
C ALA A 195 -6.70 -20.66 31.75
N SER A 196 -7.72 -21.23 31.10
CA SER A 196 -9.09 -21.29 31.63
C SER A 196 -9.29 -22.26 32.82
N GLY A 197 -8.23 -22.95 33.27
CA GLY A 197 -8.22 -23.74 34.51
C GLY A 197 -8.03 -22.94 35.81
N GLY A 198 -7.85 -21.61 35.74
CA GLY A 198 -7.77 -20.73 36.90
C GLY A 198 -8.63 -19.48 36.69
N GLY A 199 -9.66 -19.28 37.52
CA GLY A 199 -10.63 -18.21 37.34
C GLY A 199 -10.03 -16.80 37.40
N GLY A 200 -10.39 -15.97 36.41
CA GLY A 200 -10.38 -14.51 36.54
C GLY A 200 -9.76 -13.73 35.37
N SER A 201 -10.55 -12.76 34.88
CA SER A 201 -10.17 -11.53 34.17
C SER A 201 -9.87 -11.61 32.65
N GLU A 202 -10.91 -11.33 31.85
CA GLU A 202 -10.83 -10.90 30.45
C GLU A 202 -9.95 -9.63 30.34
N THR A 203 -8.67 -9.82 30.04
CA THR A 203 -7.79 -8.75 29.58
C THR A 203 -7.31 -9.10 28.17
N GLY A 204 -7.93 -8.46 27.17
CA GLY A 204 -7.46 -8.31 25.79
C GLY A 204 -6.59 -9.42 25.19
N SER A 205 -7.06 -10.67 25.21
CA SER A 205 -6.36 -11.77 24.54
C SER A 205 -6.25 -11.48 23.04
N ALA A 206 -5.03 -11.55 22.51
CA ALA A 206 -4.76 -11.50 21.07
C ALA A 206 -5.60 -12.58 20.36
N THR A 207 -6.65 -12.18 19.64
CA THR A 207 -7.53 -13.12 18.91
C THR A 207 -6.98 -13.35 17.51
N VAL A 208 -6.69 -14.61 17.18
CA VAL A 208 -6.35 -15.04 15.81
C VAL A 208 -7.55 -15.84 15.29
N GLY A 209 -8.29 -15.27 14.35
CA GLY A 209 -9.50 -15.89 13.80
C GLY A 209 -9.20 -17.08 12.88
N ASP A 210 -10.22 -17.79 12.47
CA ASP A 210 -10.07 -18.82 11.43
C ASP A 210 -10.05 -18.17 10.04
N MET A 211 -9.14 -18.62 9.17
CA MET A 211 -9.00 -18.13 7.79
C MET A 211 -8.78 -19.32 6.85
N SER A 212 -9.65 -19.40 5.85
CA SER A 212 -9.57 -20.34 4.75
C SER A 212 -8.54 -19.91 3.71
N ASP A 213 -8.14 -20.80 2.80
CA ASP A 213 -7.25 -20.44 1.67
C ASP A 213 -7.83 -19.30 0.81
N TRP A 214 -9.16 -19.22 0.73
CA TRP A 214 -9.89 -18.16 0.05
C TRP A 214 -9.66 -16.78 0.67
N ASP A 215 -9.60 -16.72 2.00
CA ASP A 215 -9.42 -15.48 2.75
C ASP A 215 -8.01 -14.90 2.57
N PHE A 216 -7.00 -15.76 2.45
CA PHE A 216 -5.64 -15.34 2.10
C PHE A 216 -5.53 -14.90 0.65
N LEU A 217 -6.19 -15.62 -0.26
CA LEU A 217 -6.19 -15.27 -1.67
C LEU A 217 -6.84 -13.89 -1.88
N PHE A 218 -7.92 -13.60 -1.16
CA PHE A 218 -8.59 -12.30 -1.14
C PHE A 218 -7.64 -11.16 -0.76
N LEU A 219 -6.78 -11.35 0.25
CA LEU A 219 -5.80 -10.34 0.67
C LEU A 219 -4.77 -10.08 -0.44
N GLU A 220 -4.14 -11.12 -0.99
CA GLU A 220 -3.11 -10.95 -2.04
C GLU A 220 -3.66 -10.32 -3.31
N SER A 221 -4.93 -10.56 -3.62
CA SER A 221 -5.58 -10.04 -4.83
C SER A 221 -6.33 -8.73 -4.62
N ASN A 222 -6.12 -8.00 -3.52
CA ASN A 222 -6.90 -6.79 -3.18
C ASN A 222 -6.94 -5.78 -4.34
N GLY A 223 -5.79 -5.42 -4.92
CA GLY A 223 -5.71 -4.54 -6.08
C GLY A 223 -6.37 -5.11 -7.34
N ASP A 224 -6.14 -6.39 -7.65
CA ASP A 224 -6.70 -7.07 -8.82
C ASP A 224 -8.23 -7.21 -8.75
N LEU A 225 -8.77 -7.40 -7.54
CA LEU A 225 -10.18 -7.63 -7.28
C LEU A 225 -11.07 -6.46 -7.70
N TYR A 226 -10.57 -5.22 -7.64
CA TYR A 226 -11.31 -4.04 -8.10
C TYR A 226 -11.67 -4.14 -9.58
N ASP A 227 -10.71 -4.47 -10.45
CA ASP A 227 -10.94 -4.60 -11.90
C ASP A 227 -11.81 -5.82 -12.23
N ILE A 228 -11.68 -6.91 -11.47
CA ILE A 228 -12.48 -8.14 -11.68
C ILE A 228 -13.93 -7.92 -11.25
N ILE A 229 -14.16 -7.22 -10.12
CA ILE A 229 -15.50 -6.79 -9.70
C ILE A 229 -16.13 -5.94 -10.80
N ASP A 230 -15.40 -4.93 -11.30
CA ASP A 230 -15.88 -4.09 -12.39
C ASP A 230 -16.22 -4.98 -13.61
N ALA A 231 -15.32 -5.86 -14.06
CA ALA A 231 -15.55 -6.75 -15.19
C ALA A 231 -16.82 -7.64 -15.04
N GLN A 232 -16.99 -8.31 -13.90
CA GLN A 232 -18.05 -9.31 -13.73
C GLN A 232 -19.39 -8.75 -13.27
N GLN A 233 -19.42 -7.47 -12.91
CA GLN A 233 -20.65 -6.80 -12.49
C GLN A 233 -20.99 -5.70 -13.51
N PRO A 234 -21.27 -6.04 -14.79
CA PRO A 234 -21.59 -5.06 -15.83
C PRO A 234 -22.77 -4.17 -15.48
N ASP A 235 -23.75 -4.65 -14.71
CA ASP A 235 -24.87 -3.84 -14.22
C ASP A 235 -24.43 -2.72 -13.25
N GLN A 236 -23.22 -2.86 -12.69
CA GLN A 236 -22.55 -1.84 -11.89
C GLN A 236 -21.59 -0.99 -12.75
N ARG A 237 -21.25 -1.47 -13.95
CA ARG A 237 -20.47 -0.73 -14.93
C ARG A 237 -21.33 0.27 -15.72
N PRO A 238 -20.74 1.40 -16.09
CA PRO A 238 -21.32 2.32 -17.04
C PRO A 238 -21.05 1.94 -18.51
N SER A 239 -22.07 1.54 -19.28
CA SER A 239 -21.90 1.46 -20.75
C SER A 239 -21.68 2.85 -21.36
N TRP A 240 -20.47 3.09 -21.88
CA TRP A 240 -20.09 4.37 -22.50
C TRP A 240 -19.92 4.32 -24.02
N VAL A 241 -20.27 3.23 -24.72
CA VAL A 241 -20.11 3.13 -26.19
C VAL A 241 -21.48 3.21 -26.87
N GLN A 242 -21.59 3.96 -27.97
CA GLN A 242 -22.84 4.18 -28.70
C GLN A 242 -23.07 3.00 -29.67
N GLY A 243 -24.24 2.35 -29.63
CA GLY A 243 -24.68 1.40 -30.68
C GLY A 243 -25.03 -0.04 -30.27
N ALA A 244 -24.84 -0.44 -29.00
CA ALA A 244 -25.35 -1.71 -28.49
C ALA A 244 -26.74 -1.52 -27.88
N GLU A 245 -27.72 -2.35 -28.30
CA GLU A 245 -29.02 -2.40 -27.64
C GLU A 245 -28.88 -2.82 -26.17
N PRO A 246 -29.73 -2.30 -25.27
CA PRO A 246 -29.67 -2.66 -23.85
C PRO A 246 -30.11 -4.11 -23.66
N VAL A 247 -29.21 -4.94 -23.13
CA VAL A 247 -29.60 -6.22 -22.52
C VAL A 247 -29.81 -6.00 -21.02
N ILE A 248 -31.04 -6.24 -20.57
CA ILE A 248 -31.53 -6.31 -19.16
C ILE A 248 -32.30 -7.65 -19.09
N PRO A 249 -32.35 -8.50 -18.03
CA PRO A 249 -32.26 -8.28 -16.55
C PRO A 249 -31.34 -9.30 -15.77
N THR A 250 -31.08 -9.25 -14.44
CA THR A 250 -32.01 -9.29 -13.27
C THR A 250 -31.46 -8.73 -11.93
N VAL A 251 -32.38 -8.06 -11.21
CA VAL A 251 -32.34 -7.40 -9.87
C VAL A 251 -32.11 -8.42 -8.72
N ARG A 252 -31.29 -8.19 -7.66
CA ARG A 252 -31.44 -7.25 -6.52
C ARG A 252 -30.19 -7.31 -5.60
N GLY A 253 -29.61 -6.17 -5.14
CA GLY A 253 -28.54 -6.26 -4.12
C GLY A 253 -27.77 -5.03 -3.60
N ARG A 254 -27.67 -3.90 -4.33
CA ARG A 254 -26.91 -2.66 -4.04
C ARG A 254 -25.38 -2.67 -4.26
N ALA A 255 -24.96 -2.26 -5.46
CA ALA A 255 -23.96 -1.19 -5.67
C ALA A 255 -24.11 -0.53 -7.06
N GLY A 256 -24.11 0.81 -7.10
CA GLY A 256 -23.16 1.56 -7.92
C GLY A 256 -23.40 1.90 -9.41
N GLY A 257 -24.25 1.23 -10.18
CA GLY A 257 -24.41 1.41 -11.64
C GLY A 257 -24.38 2.87 -12.12
N ARG A 258 -23.56 3.19 -13.12
CA ARG A 258 -23.38 4.53 -13.70
C ARG A 258 -23.89 4.60 -15.15
N HIS A 259 -25.13 4.19 -15.40
CA HIS A 259 -25.68 4.24 -16.76
C HIS A 259 -25.75 5.68 -17.28
N TRP A 260 -25.36 5.92 -18.54
CA TRP A 260 -25.46 7.24 -19.15
C TRP A 260 -26.89 7.80 -19.08
N ARG A 261 -27.90 6.93 -19.28
CA ARG A 261 -29.33 7.27 -19.11
C ARG A 261 -29.66 7.73 -17.68
N GLN A 262 -29.12 7.09 -16.65
CA GLN A 262 -29.34 7.51 -15.25
C GLN A 262 -28.63 8.84 -14.97
N LEU A 263 -27.46 9.07 -15.56
CA LEU A 263 -26.81 10.37 -15.49
C LEU A 263 -27.63 11.44 -16.21
N GLU A 264 -28.19 11.15 -17.39
CA GLU A 264 -29.09 12.04 -18.13
C GLU A 264 -30.33 12.42 -17.32
N GLU A 265 -31.00 11.44 -16.72
CA GLU A 265 -32.14 11.66 -15.82
C GLU A 265 -31.75 12.51 -14.61
N ALA A 266 -30.61 12.21 -13.98
CA ALA A 266 -30.10 12.98 -12.84
C ALA A 266 -29.71 14.40 -13.24
N VAL A 267 -29.10 14.60 -14.41
CA VAL A 267 -28.72 15.91 -14.95
C VAL A 267 -29.96 16.74 -15.29
N ALA A 268 -30.98 16.12 -15.87
CA ALA A 268 -32.25 16.78 -16.15
C ALA A 268 -32.98 17.22 -14.85
N ALA A 269 -32.83 16.45 -13.77
CA ALA A 269 -33.41 16.77 -12.47
C ALA A 269 -32.62 17.86 -11.70
N ASP A 270 -31.31 17.68 -11.54
CA ASP A 270 -30.39 18.64 -10.91
C ASP A 270 -28.96 18.44 -11.45
N PRO A 271 -28.50 19.29 -12.39
CA PRO A 271 -27.19 19.12 -13.02
C PRO A 271 -26.03 19.35 -12.05
N LYS A 272 -26.21 20.18 -11.00
CA LYS A 272 -25.15 20.44 -10.01
C LYS A 272 -24.99 19.24 -9.08
N ALA A 273 -26.09 18.71 -8.58
CA ALA A 273 -26.06 17.52 -7.72
C ALA A 273 -25.55 16.29 -8.48
N ALA A 274 -25.96 16.12 -9.74
CA ALA A 274 -25.46 15.06 -10.61
C ALA A 274 -23.94 15.16 -10.83
N ALA A 275 -23.43 16.36 -11.12
CA ALA A 275 -22.00 16.59 -11.30
C ALA A 275 -21.18 16.36 -10.02
N ALA A 276 -21.64 16.86 -8.86
CA ALA A 276 -20.97 16.63 -7.59
C ALA A 276 -20.89 15.13 -7.25
N LYS A 277 -22.00 14.40 -7.41
CA LYS A 277 -22.06 12.96 -7.17
C LYS A 277 -21.15 12.17 -8.11
N LEU A 278 -21.10 12.55 -9.39
CA LEU A 278 -20.19 11.92 -10.35
C LEU A 278 -18.73 12.18 -9.99
N PHE A 279 -18.40 13.42 -9.65
CA PHE A 279 -17.05 13.80 -9.25
C PHE A 279 -16.56 12.97 -8.06
N SER A 280 -17.32 12.90 -6.96
CA SER A 280 -16.93 12.09 -5.79
C SER A 280 -16.72 10.62 -6.18
N LYS A 281 -17.59 10.05 -7.03
CA LYS A 281 -17.44 8.67 -7.52
C LYS A 281 -16.18 8.45 -8.36
N VAL A 282 -15.80 9.40 -9.20
CA VAL A 282 -14.60 9.30 -10.06
C VAL A 282 -13.33 9.55 -9.25
N ALA A 283 -13.30 10.63 -8.48
CA ALA A 283 -12.12 11.04 -7.73
C ALA A 283 -11.73 10.05 -6.62
N LEU A 284 -12.71 9.42 -5.96
CA LEU A 284 -12.44 8.43 -4.92
C LEU A 284 -12.07 7.04 -5.47
N SER A 285 -12.24 6.79 -6.77
CA SER A 285 -11.88 5.49 -7.38
C SER A 285 -10.42 5.38 -7.83
N GLY A 286 -9.69 6.50 -7.94
CA GLY A 286 -8.24 6.47 -8.21
C GLY A 286 -7.44 6.22 -6.92
N LYS A 287 -6.24 5.64 -7.08
CA LYS A 287 -5.35 5.34 -5.95
C LYS A 287 -3.97 5.97 -6.12
N CYS A 288 -3.56 6.74 -5.11
CA CYS A 288 -2.18 7.19 -4.89
C CYS A 288 -1.75 8.46 -5.65
N SER A 289 -0.63 9.04 -5.19
CA SER A 289 0.13 10.08 -5.87
C SER A 289 1.62 9.77 -5.69
N ALA A 290 2.43 9.98 -6.73
CA ALA A 290 3.87 9.77 -6.66
C ALA A 290 4.64 10.91 -7.34
N LEU A 291 5.89 11.09 -6.93
CA LEU A 291 6.80 12.11 -7.46
C LEU A 291 8.24 11.60 -7.44
N ILE A 292 8.93 11.75 -8.57
CA ILE A 292 10.37 11.61 -8.69
C ILE A 292 10.92 13.01 -8.98
N LYS A 293 11.89 13.47 -8.17
CA LYS A 293 12.45 14.83 -8.24
C LYS A 293 13.97 14.75 -8.21
N VAL A 294 14.65 15.32 -9.20
CA VAL A 294 16.10 15.51 -9.16
C VAL A 294 16.47 16.86 -8.56
N ALA A 295 17.54 16.96 -7.78
CA ALA A 295 18.01 18.25 -7.28
C ALA A 295 18.39 19.19 -8.44
N PRO A 296 18.25 20.53 -8.29
CA PRO A 296 18.58 21.47 -9.37
C PRO A 296 20.02 21.39 -9.89
N ASP A 297 20.95 20.96 -9.03
CA ASP A 297 22.37 20.75 -9.31
C ASP A 297 22.72 19.27 -9.51
N LEU A 298 21.71 18.40 -9.66
CA LEU A 298 21.83 16.95 -9.80
C LEU A 298 22.52 16.26 -8.60
N SER A 299 22.66 16.93 -7.46
CA SER A 299 23.33 16.37 -6.27
C SER A 299 22.57 15.23 -5.59
N ASP A 300 21.26 15.10 -5.83
CA ASP A 300 20.42 14.05 -5.27
C ASP A 300 19.20 13.78 -6.17
N ILE A 301 18.54 12.65 -5.93
CA ILE A 301 17.24 12.31 -6.50
C ILE A 301 16.34 11.83 -5.35
N TRP A 302 15.16 12.43 -5.23
CA TRP A 302 14.16 12.09 -4.24
C TRP A 302 12.97 11.39 -4.90
N MET A 303 12.49 10.34 -4.25
CA MET A 303 11.32 9.58 -4.69
C MET A 303 10.30 9.51 -3.57
N GLY A 304 9.05 9.85 -3.88
CA GLY A 304 7.95 9.90 -2.93
C GLY A 304 6.70 9.24 -3.45
N HIS A 305 5.99 8.52 -2.57
CA HIS A 305 4.71 7.89 -2.86
C HIS A 305 3.76 8.05 -1.67
N SER A 306 2.53 8.48 -1.94
CA SER A 306 1.45 8.58 -0.97
C SER A 306 0.28 7.72 -1.41
N THR A 307 -0.02 6.65 -0.68
CA THR A 307 -1.11 5.72 -0.99
C THR A 307 -2.46 6.36 -0.73
N TRP A 308 -3.41 6.17 -1.65
CA TRP A 308 -4.80 6.52 -1.42
C TRP A 308 -5.69 5.28 -1.52
N ASP A 309 -6.43 4.98 -0.46
CA ASP A 309 -7.51 3.98 -0.47
C ASP A 309 -8.47 4.27 0.70
N THR A 310 -9.37 3.35 0.99
CA THR A 310 -10.19 3.35 2.21
C THR A 310 -9.31 3.44 3.47
N PHE A 311 -9.76 4.22 4.45
CA PHE A 311 -9.08 4.34 5.73
C PHE A 311 -9.15 3.02 6.53
N THR A 312 -10.05 2.10 6.19
CA THR A 312 -10.07 0.75 6.79
C THR A 312 -8.81 -0.07 6.47
N ALA A 313 -8.05 0.31 5.43
CA ALA A 313 -6.78 -0.33 5.05
C ALA A 313 -5.57 0.17 5.86
N MET A 314 -5.70 1.15 6.76
CA MET A 314 -4.58 1.78 7.48
C MET A 314 -3.90 0.89 8.54
N LEU A 315 -4.05 -0.43 8.49
CA LEU A 315 -3.28 -1.37 9.29
C LEU A 315 -2.04 -1.80 8.51
N ARG A 316 -0.87 -1.25 8.86
CA ARG A 316 0.31 -1.23 7.96
C ARG A 316 1.50 -1.98 8.52
N ILE A 317 2.28 -2.60 7.63
CA ILE A 317 3.59 -3.21 7.93
C ILE A 317 4.60 -2.78 6.87
N TYR A 318 5.73 -2.23 7.28
CA TYR A 318 6.91 -2.07 6.44
C TYR A 318 7.76 -3.34 6.53
N LYS A 319 8.07 -3.93 5.38
CA LYS A 319 8.67 -5.26 5.26
C LYS A 319 10.08 -5.17 4.70
N HIS A 320 10.99 -5.91 5.32
CA HIS A 320 12.34 -6.14 4.83
C HIS A 320 12.55 -7.64 4.64
N TYR A 321 12.73 -8.06 3.38
CA TYR A 321 13.05 -9.43 3.02
C TYR A 321 14.51 -9.53 2.59
N SER A 322 15.18 -10.61 3.00
CA SER A 322 16.53 -10.96 2.58
C SER A 322 16.62 -12.46 2.31
N PHE A 323 16.49 -12.85 1.05
CA PHE A 323 16.45 -14.24 0.65
C PHE A 323 17.80 -14.69 0.07
N ASP A 324 18.22 -15.91 0.35
CA ASP A 324 19.47 -16.49 -0.16
C ASP A 324 19.19 -17.56 -1.22
N LEU A 325 18.49 -17.16 -2.29
CA LEU A 325 17.98 -18.03 -3.35
C LEU A 325 19.08 -18.42 -4.33
N ARG A 326 19.53 -19.67 -4.26
CA ARG A 326 20.71 -20.18 -4.98
C ARG A 326 20.36 -20.74 -6.36
N GLN A 327 19.12 -21.19 -6.55
CA GLN A 327 18.64 -21.81 -7.79
C GLN A 327 18.10 -20.72 -8.73
N LEU A 328 17.22 -19.85 -8.24
CA LEU A 328 16.66 -18.73 -9.02
C LEU A 328 17.72 -17.70 -9.39
N ARG A 329 18.69 -17.45 -8.50
CA ARG A 329 19.70 -16.39 -8.59
C ARG A 329 19.06 -15.05 -8.99
N PRO A 330 18.21 -14.48 -8.13
CA PRO A 330 17.50 -13.24 -8.47
C PRO A 330 18.49 -12.08 -8.64
N ALA A 331 18.13 -11.12 -9.49
CA ALA A 331 18.83 -9.84 -9.61
C ALA A 331 18.76 -9.08 -8.27
N ALA A 332 17.57 -9.07 -7.63
CA ALA A 332 17.41 -8.56 -6.28
C ALA A 332 17.03 -9.67 -5.30
N ASN A 333 17.92 -9.96 -4.37
CA ASN A 333 17.69 -10.92 -3.29
C ASN A 333 17.23 -10.25 -1.97
N ARG A 334 17.26 -8.91 -1.89
CA ARG A 334 16.70 -8.12 -0.79
C ARG A 334 15.65 -7.16 -1.29
N LEU A 335 14.55 -7.04 -0.54
CA LEU A 335 13.44 -6.14 -0.81
C LEU A 335 13.11 -5.33 0.45
N SER A 336 12.77 -4.06 0.30
CA SER A 336 12.29 -3.21 1.40
C SER A 336 11.12 -2.36 0.92
N PHE A 337 9.93 -2.54 1.50
CA PHE A 337 8.70 -2.00 0.93
C PHE A 337 7.61 -1.77 1.99
N SER A 338 6.73 -0.81 1.75
CA SER A 338 5.51 -0.63 2.54
C SER A 338 4.46 -1.64 2.13
N SER A 339 3.67 -2.16 3.07
CA SER A 339 2.75 -3.28 2.83
C SER A 339 1.70 -3.35 3.95
N TYR A 340 0.97 -4.46 3.98
CA TYR A 340 -0.13 -4.78 4.87
C TYR A 340 0.08 -6.17 5.50
N PRO A 341 -0.55 -6.45 6.66
CA PRO A 341 -0.52 -7.78 7.25
C PRO A 341 -1.13 -8.84 6.32
N GLY A 342 -0.34 -9.85 5.98
CA GLY A 342 -0.81 -11.01 5.21
C GLY A 342 -0.76 -10.84 3.70
N GLU A 343 -0.23 -9.73 3.19
CA GLU A 343 0.00 -9.50 1.76
C GLU A 343 1.48 -9.62 1.42
N LEU A 344 1.87 -10.53 0.56
CA LEU A 344 3.28 -10.76 0.22
C LEU A 344 3.86 -9.73 -0.75
N PHE A 345 3.12 -8.69 -1.12
CA PHE A 345 3.58 -7.57 -1.95
C PHE A 345 3.20 -6.22 -1.30
N SER A 346 3.42 -5.10 -2.01
CA SER A 346 3.27 -3.77 -1.42
C SER A 346 1.82 -3.28 -1.43
N ASP A 347 1.09 -3.55 -2.51
CA ASP A 347 -0.24 -3.05 -2.84
C ASP A 347 -0.33 -1.51 -2.93
N ASP A 348 0.74 -0.78 -2.61
CA ASP A 348 0.76 0.68 -2.60
C ASP A 348 0.96 1.31 -4.00
N ASP A 349 2.02 1.05 -4.78
CA ASP A 349 3.24 0.27 -4.49
C ASP A 349 4.48 1.17 -4.23
N PHE A 350 5.34 0.79 -3.27
CA PHE A 350 6.66 1.38 -3.03
C PHE A 350 7.68 0.29 -2.68
N PHE A 351 8.67 0.05 -3.54
CA PHE A 351 9.73 -0.93 -3.33
C PHE A 351 11.13 -0.32 -3.47
N LEU A 352 12.04 -0.77 -2.62
CA LEU A 352 13.49 -0.70 -2.80
C LEU A 352 14.02 -2.11 -2.99
N THR A 353 14.92 -2.31 -3.95
CA THR A 353 15.47 -3.63 -4.33
C THR A 353 17.00 -3.63 -4.28
N SER A 354 17.63 -4.76 -3.93
CA SER A 354 19.10 -4.86 -3.94
C SER A 354 19.73 -4.81 -5.34
N ALA A 355 18.93 -4.91 -6.41
CA ALA A 355 19.37 -4.62 -7.79
C ALA A 355 19.57 -3.11 -8.04
N GLY A 356 19.28 -2.26 -7.06
CA GLY A 356 19.37 -0.80 -7.18
C GLY A 356 18.16 -0.16 -7.86
N LEU A 357 17.04 -0.89 -7.97
CA LEU A 357 15.78 -0.35 -8.51
C LEU A 357 14.87 0.15 -7.39
N VAL A 358 14.25 1.31 -7.62
CA VAL A 358 13.13 1.82 -6.82
C VAL A 358 11.87 1.81 -7.68
N ILE A 359 10.83 1.14 -7.19
CA ILE A 359 9.57 0.95 -7.93
C ILE A 359 8.45 1.65 -7.20
N LEU A 360 7.74 2.52 -7.90
CA LEU A 360 6.58 3.26 -7.43
C LEU A 360 5.41 3.00 -8.40
N GLN A 361 4.18 3.22 -7.95
CA GLN A 361 3.03 3.06 -8.83
C GLN A 361 1.87 4.02 -8.49
N THR A 362 1.03 4.41 -9.47
CA THR A 362 -0.32 4.95 -9.20
C THR A 362 -1.37 4.38 -10.15
N THR A 363 -2.58 4.10 -9.64
CA THR A 363 -3.56 3.26 -10.37
C THR A 363 -4.32 4.07 -11.40
N ASN A 364 -4.30 3.63 -12.65
CA ASN A 364 -5.09 4.22 -13.71
C ASN A 364 -6.50 3.64 -13.70
N LYS A 365 -7.44 4.36 -14.31
CA LYS A 365 -8.83 3.91 -14.39
C LYS A 365 -9.15 3.40 -15.80
N ILE A 366 -10.04 2.42 -15.88
CA ILE A 366 -10.62 2.00 -17.15
C ILE A 366 -12.03 2.58 -17.25
N PHE A 367 -12.26 3.34 -18.32
CA PHE A 367 -13.58 3.81 -18.76
C PHE A 367 -14.04 3.07 -20.01
N ASN A 368 -13.20 2.30 -20.69
CA ASN A 368 -13.62 1.48 -21.81
C ASN A 368 -14.01 0.07 -21.34
N ASP A 369 -15.31 -0.18 -21.25
CA ASP A 369 -15.84 -1.44 -20.73
C ASP A 369 -15.47 -2.67 -21.59
N GLU A 370 -15.25 -2.47 -22.90
CA GLU A 370 -14.85 -3.55 -23.83
C GLU A 370 -13.47 -4.13 -23.50
N LEU A 371 -12.63 -3.38 -22.78
CA LEU A 371 -11.35 -3.91 -22.30
C LEU A 371 -11.56 -5.03 -21.29
N PHE A 372 -12.66 -5.03 -20.55
CA PHE A 372 -12.90 -6.06 -19.54
C PHE A 372 -13.22 -7.43 -20.16
N ASP A 373 -13.68 -7.48 -21.41
CA ASP A 373 -13.93 -8.73 -22.13
C ASP A 373 -12.63 -9.52 -22.42
N ARG A 374 -11.48 -8.87 -22.20
CA ARG A 374 -10.14 -9.45 -22.36
C ARG A 374 -9.59 -10.09 -21.08
N LEU A 375 -10.29 -9.98 -19.95
CA LEU A 375 -9.88 -10.65 -18.71
C LEU A 375 -10.08 -12.16 -18.85
N ASP A 376 -9.01 -12.90 -18.60
CA ASP A 376 -9.01 -14.36 -18.64
C ASP A 376 -8.32 -14.89 -17.37
N PRO A 377 -8.92 -15.84 -16.62
CA PRO A 377 -8.26 -16.45 -15.46
C PRO A 377 -7.03 -17.28 -15.83
N HIS A 378 -6.73 -17.54 -17.11
CA HIS A 378 -5.49 -18.18 -17.58
C HIS A 378 -4.37 -17.16 -17.82
N THR A 379 -4.21 -16.22 -16.89
CA THR A 379 -3.20 -15.15 -16.89
C THR A 379 -2.50 -15.09 -15.52
N VAL A 380 -1.46 -14.28 -15.39
CA VAL A 380 -0.74 -14.10 -14.11
C VAL A 380 -1.17 -12.76 -13.50
N LEU A 381 -1.65 -12.78 -12.26
CA LEU A 381 -2.17 -11.57 -11.57
C LEU A 381 -1.06 -10.53 -11.34
N SER A 382 -1.46 -9.27 -11.12
CA SER A 382 -0.52 -8.16 -11.00
C SER A 382 0.45 -8.36 -9.83
N TRP A 383 -0.04 -8.72 -8.64
CA TRP A 383 0.83 -8.95 -7.47
C TRP A 383 1.90 -10.04 -7.72
N GLN A 384 1.57 -11.06 -8.52
CA GLN A 384 2.47 -12.14 -8.91
C GLN A 384 3.53 -11.64 -9.89
N ARG A 385 3.12 -10.89 -10.92
CA ARG A 385 4.02 -10.30 -11.93
C ARG A 385 4.96 -9.26 -11.32
N VAL A 386 4.46 -8.39 -10.45
CA VAL A 386 5.27 -7.39 -9.73
C VAL A 386 6.33 -8.06 -8.86
N ARG A 387 5.97 -9.11 -8.10
CA ARG A 387 6.93 -9.86 -7.30
C ARG A 387 7.98 -10.59 -8.16
N ALA A 388 7.58 -11.16 -9.30
CA ALA A 388 8.50 -11.76 -10.26
C ALA A 388 9.45 -10.70 -10.87
N ALA A 389 8.93 -9.55 -11.29
CA ALA A 389 9.71 -8.45 -11.84
C ALA A 389 10.75 -7.94 -10.83
N ASN A 390 10.36 -7.77 -9.56
CA ASN A 390 11.25 -7.37 -8.49
C ASN A 390 12.38 -8.37 -8.20
N TRP A 391 12.22 -9.66 -8.52
CA TRP A 391 13.29 -10.64 -8.41
C TRP A 391 14.16 -10.73 -9.66
N LEU A 392 13.57 -10.60 -10.84
CA LEU A 392 14.20 -10.96 -12.10
C LEU A 392 14.88 -9.79 -12.82
N ALA A 393 14.37 -8.57 -12.64
CA ALA A 393 14.84 -7.40 -13.38
C ALA A 393 16.07 -6.77 -12.73
N ASP A 394 17.07 -6.49 -13.56
CA ASP A 394 18.27 -5.74 -13.17
C ASP A 394 18.23 -4.28 -13.65
N ASP A 395 17.30 -3.93 -14.54
CA ASP A 395 17.08 -2.57 -15.03
C ASP A 395 15.59 -2.30 -15.27
N GLY A 396 15.24 -1.04 -15.57
CA GLY A 396 13.86 -0.61 -15.78
C GLY A 396 13.18 -1.22 -17.01
N GLN A 397 13.92 -1.47 -18.08
CA GLN A 397 13.38 -2.09 -19.30
C GLN A 397 13.00 -3.54 -19.06
N ALA A 398 13.89 -4.30 -18.42
CA ALA A 398 13.64 -5.68 -18.04
C ALA A 398 12.44 -5.79 -17.08
N TRP A 399 12.31 -4.85 -16.14
CA TRP A 399 11.18 -4.80 -15.22
C TRP A 399 9.85 -4.63 -15.98
N ALA A 400 9.79 -3.68 -16.91
CA ALA A 400 8.61 -3.49 -17.77
C ALA A 400 8.30 -4.71 -18.65
N GLY A 401 9.33 -5.40 -19.17
CA GLY A 401 9.15 -6.63 -19.94
C GLY A 401 8.55 -7.79 -19.13
N VAL A 402 8.92 -7.91 -17.85
CA VAL A 402 8.29 -8.91 -16.95
C VAL A 402 6.84 -8.55 -16.67
N LEU A 403 6.51 -7.26 -16.52
CA LEU A 403 5.13 -6.80 -16.33
C LEU A 403 4.23 -7.22 -17.50
N ASP A 404 4.71 -7.14 -18.74
CA ASP A 404 3.92 -7.51 -19.93
C ASP A 404 3.68 -9.02 -20.07
N THR A 405 4.51 -9.85 -19.42
CA THR A 405 4.40 -11.31 -19.52
C THR A 405 3.09 -11.81 -18.90
N LEU A 406 2.22 -12.39 -19.74
CA LEU A 406 0.91 -12.95 -19.35
C LEU A 406 0.03 -11.92 -18.60
N ASN A 407 0.06 -10.68 -19.06
CA ASN A 407 -0.71 -9.56 -18.51
C ASN A 407 -2.19 -9.93 -18.29
N SER A 408 -2.63 -9.91 -17.02
CA SER A 408 -4.00 -10.19 -16.60
C SER A 408 -5.00 -9.10 -16.93
N GLY A 409 -4.55 -7.86 -17.17
CA GLY A 409 -5.45 -6.71 -17.29
C GLY A 409 -6.13 -6.34 -15.97
N THR A 410 -5.55 -6.75 -14.85
CA THR A 410 -6.02 -6.45 -13.49
C THR A 410 -4.96 -5.68 -12.73
N TYR A 411 -5.42 -4.87 -11.77
CA TYR A 411 -4.65 -3.83 -11.10
C TYR A 411 -3.89 -2.93 -12.08
N ASN A 412 -4.65 -2.18 -12.89
CA ASN A 412 -4.15 -1.43 -14.04
C ASN A 412 -3.47 -0.12 -13.65
N ASN A 413 -2.16 -0.06 -13.86
CA ASN A 413 -1.27 0.78 -13.08
C ASN A 413 -0.25 1.52 -13.97
N GLN A 414 0.18 2.73 -13.57
CA GLN A 414 1.42 3.36 -14.06
C GLN A 414 2.53 3.06 -13.07
N TYR A 415 3.52 2.27 -13.47
CA TYR A 415 4.74 1.98 -12.72
C TYR A 415 5.86 2.93 -13.12
N MET A 416 6.62 3.41 -12.14
CA MET A 416 7.85 4.18 -12.34
C MET A 416 9.01 3.40 -11.73
N ILE A 417 10.00 3.07 -12.55
CA ILE A 417 11.15 2.25 -12.20
C ILE A 417 12.40 3.12 -12.31
N VAL A 418 12.92 3.53 -11.15
CA VAL A 418 14.14 4.33 -11.04
C VAL A 418 15.33 3.39 -10.86
N ASP A 419 16.26 3.38 -11.81
CA ASP A 419 17.52 2.63 -11.71
C ASP A 419 18.64 3.51 -11.13
N LEU A 420 18.93 3.32 -9.85
CA LEU A 420 19.95 4.10 -9.14
C LEU A 420 21.37 3.86 -9.67
N LYS A 421 21.61 2.75 -10.40
CA LYS A 421 22.90 2.50 -11.05
C LYS A 421 23.20 3.51 -12.16
N ARG A 422 22.16 4.19 -12.67
CA ARG A 422 22.20 5.21 -13.72
C ARG A 422 22.23 6.65 -13.18
N PHE A 423 22.29 6.82 -11.86
CA PHE A 423 22.42 8.13 -11.22
C PHE A 423 23.77 8.28 -10.55
N SER A 424 24.50 9.33 -10.91
CA SER A 424 25.73 9.76 -10.24
C SER A 424 25.56 11.21 -9.78
N PRO A 425 25.65 11.49 -8.46
CA PRO A 425 25.46 12.84 -7.93
C PRO A 425 26.34 13.90 -8.61
N GLY A 426 25.70 14.96 -9.12
CA GLY A 426 26.36 16.09 -9.80
C GLY A 426 26.70 15.85 -11.27
N GLU A 427 26.38 14.68 -11.82
CA GLU A 427 26.59 14.35 -13.24
C GLU A 427 25.27 14.35 -14.04
N GLU A 428 25.39 14.41 -15.36
CA GLU A 428 24.25 14.32 -16.27
C GLU A 428 23.47 13.00 -16.08
N LEU A 429 22.14 13.06 -16.17
CA LEU A 429 21.29 11.88 -15.98
C LEU A 429 21.51 10.89 -17.12
N GLN A 430 21.83 9.64 -16.78
CA GLN A 430 22.11 8.61 -17.79
C GLN A 430 20.82 7.95 -18.27
N GLU A 431 20.73 7.64 -19.56
CA GLU A 431 19.65 6.85 -20.14
C GLU A 431 19.42 5.55 -19.34
N GLY A 432 18.15 5.20 -19.19
CA GLY A 432 17.67 4.10 -18.35
C GLY A 432 17.45 4.46 -16.87
N LEU A 433 17.77 5.70 -16.44
CA LEU A 433 17.51 6.14 -15.06
C LEU A 433 16.04 6.04 -14.67
N LEU A 434 15.12 6.44 -15.55
CA LEU A 434 13.69 6.33 -15.30
C LEU A 434 13.00 5.60 -16.45
N TRP A 435 12.51 4.39 -16.18
CA TRP A 435 11.52 3.74 -17.03
C TRP A 435 10.12 3.92 -16.46
N VAL A 436 9.15 4.16 -17.33
CA VAL A 436 7.73 4.19 -16.95
C VAL A 436 6.98 3.17 -17.79
N ALA A 437 6.13 2.38 -17.14
CA ALA A 437 5.29 1.36 -17.77
C ALA A 437 3.83 1.53 -17.35
N GLU A 438 2.90 1.42 -18.28
CA GLU A 438 1.46 1.49 -18.03
C GLU A 438 0.75 0.26 -18.58
N GLN A 439 -0.12 -0.32 -17.77
CA GLN A 439 -0.86 -1.53 -18.12
C GLN A 439 -2.37 -1.26 -18.20
N VAL A 440 -3.01 -1.84 -19.21
CA VAL A 440 -4.46 -2.09 -19.30
C VAL A 440 -4.70 -3.51 -19.86
N PRO A 441 -5.93 -4.05 -19.88
CA PRO A 441 -6.21 -5.35 -20.50
C PRO A 441 -5.73 -5.44 -21.95
N GLY A 442 -4.73 -6.31 -22.17
CA GLY A 442 -4.19 -6.59 -23.50
C GLY A 442 -3.18 -5.58 -24.04
N LEU A 443 -2.73 -4.61 -23.24
CA LEU A 443 -1.71 -3.63 -23.64
C LEU A 443 -0.82 -3.26 -22.44
N VAL A 444 0.50 -3.30 -22.65
CA VAL A 444 1.49 -2.63 -21.80
C VAL A 444 2.30 -1.67 -22.66
N ALA A 445 2.27 -0.39 -22.31
CA ALA A 445 3.09 0.65 -22.92
C ALA A 445 4.27 0.97 -21.99
N ALA A 446 5.50 1.02 -22.49
CA ALA A 446 6.66 1.34 -21.66
C ALA A 446 7.72 2.12 -22.43
N ALA A 447 8.40 3.06 -21.76
CA ALA A 447 9.47 3.85 -22.33
C ALA A 447 10.46 4.35 -21.26
N ASP A 448 11.68 4.65 -21.72
CA ASP A 448 12.64 5.45 -20.96
C ASP A 448 12.21 6.93 -20.96
N LEU A 449 11.87 7.44 -19.77
CA LEU A 449 11.47 8.83 -19.54
C LEU A 449 12.55 9.64 -18.81
N THR A 450 13.80 9.19 -18.82
CA THR A 450 14.96 9.98 -18.38
C THR A 450 15.01 11.36 -19.04
N PRO A 451 14.75 11.52 -20.36
CA PRO A 451 14.71 12.85 -20.99
C PRO A 451 13.62 13.77 -20.41
N THR A 452 12.50 13.20 -19.96
CA THR A 452 11.45 13.98 -19.27
C THR A 452 11.90 14.36 -17.86
N LEU A 453 12.50 13.41 -17.13
CA LEU A 453 13.02 13.65 -15.77
C LEU A 453 14.12 14.71 -15.73
N ALA A 454 14.91 14.86 -16.81
CA ALA A 454 15.96 15.87 -16.94
C ALA A 454 15.44 17.32 -16.80
N PHE A 455 14.14 17.57 -17.04
CA PHE A 455 13.53 18.88 -16.75
C PHE A 455 13.31 19.14 -15.24
N GLY A 456 13.51 18.14 -14.40
CA GLY A 456 13.60 18.29 -12.95
C GLY A 456 12.70 17.35 -12.15
N TYR A 457 11.65 16.77 -12.75
CA TYR A 457 10.72 15.88 -12.05
C TYR A 457 9.86 15.02 -13.00
N PHE A 458 9.31 13.93 -12.46
CA PHE A 458 8.25 13.13 -13.07
C PHE A 458 7.12 12.88 -12.05
N PRO A 459 5.89 13.37 -12.29
CA PRO A 459 4.74 13.18 -11.40
C PRO A 459 3.83 12.02 -11.85
N SER A 460 3.10 11.42 -10.91
CA SER A 460 2.08 10.39 -11.17
C SER A 460 0.84 10.58 -10.29
N TYR A 461 -0.36 10.47 -10.88
CA TYR A 461 -1.62 10.90 -10.24
C TYR A 461 -2.89 10.31 -10.89
N ASN A 462 -2.88 9.02 -11.25
CA ASN A 462 -4.06 8.28 -11.75
C ASN A 462 -4.61 8.69 -13.13
N VAL A 463 -3.77 9.33 -13.94
CA VAL A 463 -4.11 9.64 -15.33
C VAL A 463 -2.99 9.09 -16.21
N PRO A 464 -3.30 8.24 -17.20
CA PRO A 464 -2.27 7.66 -18.05
C PRO A 464 -1.40 8.71 -18.73
N TYR A 465 -0.09 8.50 -18.75
CA TYR A 465 0.89 9.32 -19.46
C TYR A 465 0.92 8.97 -20.94
N PHE A 466 0.93 7.69 -21.28
CA PHE A 466 1.06 7.25 -22.66
C PHE A 466 -0.28 7.49 -23.40
N PRO A 467 -0.28 8.23 -24.52
CA PRO A 467 -1.51 8.52 -25.26
C PRO A 467 -2.27 7.26 -25.70
N GLU A 468 -1.56 6.19 -26.06
CA GLU A 468 -2.17 4.90 -26.43
C GLU A 468 -2.95 4.27 -25.27
N VAL A 469 -2.42 4.33 -24.03
CA VAL A 469 -3.11 3.84 -22.84
C VAL A 469 -4.26 4.76 -22.46
N TYR A 470 -4.05 6.09 -22.47
CA TYR A 470 -5.11 7.07 -22.21
C TYR A 470 -6.32 6.87 -23.14
N ASN A 471 -6.05 6.66 -24.43
CA ASN A 471 -7.07 6.43 -25.46
C ASN A 471 -7.73 5.07 -25.30
N ALA A 472 -6.95 3.99 -25.15
CA ALA A 472 -7.49 2.63 -24.99
C ALA A 472 -8.41 2.52 -23.76
N SER A 473 -8.03 3.18 -22.66
CA SER A 473 -8.83 3.26 -21.43
C SER A 473 -10.11 4.09 -21.55
N GLY A 474 -10.39 4.77 -22.66
CA GLY A 474 -11.64 5.49 -22.89
C GLY A 474 -11.74 6.87 -22.21
N TYR A 475 -10.63 7.46 -21.75
CA TYR A 475 -10.65 8.80 -21.15
C TYR A 475 -11.16 9.89 -22.10
N PRO A 476 -10.73 9.99 -23.39
CA PRO A 476 -11.20 11.04 -24.29
C PRO A 476 -12.71 11.02 -24.51
N ASP A 477 -13.28 9.84 -24.72
CA ASP A 477 -14.73 9.67 -24.95
C ASP A 477 -15.52 10.04 -23.72
N PHE A 478 -15.08 9.57 -22.54
CA PHE A 478 -15.73 9.90 -21.28
C PHE A 478 -15.71 11.42 -20.99
N VAL A 479 -14.56 12.08 -21.19
CA VAL A 479 -14.42 13.54 -21.01
C VAL A 479 -15.29 14.30 -22.00
N SER A 480 -15.17 14.01 -23.31
CA SER A 480 -15.92 14.71 -24.37
C SER A 480 -17.43 14.62 -24.15
N LYS A 481 -17.90 13.49 -23.63
CA LYS A 481 -19.30 13.29 -23.30
C LYS A 481 -19.77 14.18 -22.14
N LEU A 482 -18.97 14.31 -21.08
CA LEU A 482 -19.30 15.18 -19.94
C LEU A 482 -19.32 16.66 -20.32
N GLU A 483 -18.42 17.09 -21.21
CA GLU A 483 -18.37 18.47 -21.70
C GLU A 483 -19.69 18.90 -22.38
N ARG A 484 -20.41 17.96 -23.01
CA ARG A 484 -21.73 18.23 -23.62
C ARG A 484 -22.83 18.55 -22.60
N TYR A 485 -22.69 18.16 -21.33
CA TYR A 485 -23.60 18.56 -20.25
C TYR A 485 -23.26 19.93 -19.64
N GLY A 486 -22.19 20.56 -20.12
CA GLY A 486 -21.80 21.91 -19.73
C GLY A 486 -20.88 21.98 -18.51
N GLN A 487 -20.66 23.22 -18.07
CA GLN A 487 -19.58 23.59 -17.12
C GLN A 487 -19.70 22.95 -15.73
N HIS A 488 -20.87 22.41 -15.36
CA HIS A 488 -21.08 21.75 -14.06
C HIS A 488 -20.12 20.56 -13.84
N PHE A 489 -19.69 19.89 -14.91
CA PHE A 489 -18.79 18.74 -14.85
C PHE A 489 -17.29 19.09 -14.90
N GLY A 490 -16.95 20.39 -14.85
CA GLY A 490 -15.56 20.87 -14.95
C GLY A 490 -14.60 20.21 -13.97
N LEU A 491 -15.02 20.00 -12.71
CA LEU A 491 -14.21 19.29 -11.71
C LEU A 491 -13.82 17.87 -12.19
N THR A 492 -14.76 17.13 -12.78
CA THR A 492 -14.52 15.77 -13.28
C THR A 492 -13.66 15.77 -14.54
N THR A 493 -13.91 16.67 -15.48
CA THR A 493 -13.11 16.74 -16.73
C THR A 493 -11.69 17.23 -16.47
N HIS A 494 -11.50 18.21 -15.58
CA HIS A 494 -10.18 18.62 -15.10
C HIS A 494 -9.46 17.45 -14.43
N TRP A 495 -10.13 16.72 -13.51
CA TRP A 495 -9.55 15.58 -12.79
C TRP A 495 -8.96 14.51 -13.71
N LEU A 496 -9.61 14.27 -14.85
CA LEU A 496 -9.23 13.25 -15.84
C LEU A 496 -8.30 13.78 -16.95
N SER A 497 -7.95 15.05 -16.92
CA SER A 497 -6.98 15.64 -17.83
C SER A 497 -5.57 15.42 -17.30
N TYR A 498 -4.70 14.83 -18.11
CA TYR A 498 -3.30 14.59 -17.70
C TYR A 498 -2.60 15.88 -17.29
N GLN A 499 -2.81 16.99 -18.01
CA GLN A 499 -2.11 18.24 -17.72
C GLN A 499 -2.86 19.17 -16.75
N ASN A 500 -4.20 19.11 -16.75
CA ASN A 500 -5.08 20.05 -16.02
C ASN A 500 -5.66 19.49 -14.73
N SER A 501 -5.35 18.25 -14.35
CA SER A 501 -5.78 17.71 -13.05
C SER A 501 -5.27 18.58 -11.90
N PRO A 502 -6.03 18.71 -10.80
CA PRO A 502 -5.58 19.40 -9.60
C PRO A 502 -4.17 19.01 -9.17
N ARG A 503 -3.88 17.71 -9.16
CA ARG A 503 -2.58 17.17 -8.77
C ARG A 503 -1.48 17.51 -9.77
N ALA A 504 -1.74 17.46 -11.08
CA ALA A 504 -0.79 17.90 -12.09
C ALA A 504 -0.41 19.38 -11.91
N LYS A 505 -1.40 20.25 -11.65
CA LYS A 505 -1.20 21.68 -11.41
C LYS A 505 -0.41 21.95 -10.13
N ILE A 506 -0.74 21.24 -9.04
CA ILE A 506 -0.03 21.36 -7.76
C ILE A 506 1.42 20.87 -7.89
N PHE A 507 1.66 19.69 -8.48
CA PHE A 507 3.03 19.20 -8.69
C PHE A 507 3.84 20.16 -9.55
N ARG A 508 3.28 20.65 -10.66
CA ARG A 508 3.97 21.61 -11.54
C ARG A 508 4.39 22.88 -10.82
N ARG A 509 3.55 23.40 -9.92
CA ARG A 509 3.85 24.60 -9.12
C ARG A 509 4.84 24.31 -7.99
N ASP A 510 4.65 23.23 -7.26
CA ASP A 510 5.29 23.03 -5.94
C ASP A 510 6.59 22.22 -6.02
N GLN A 511 6.80 21.41 -7.07
CA GLN A 511 7.99 20.55 -7.19
C GLN A 511 9.30 21.33 -7.11
N ALA A 512 9.34 22.57 -7.61
CA ALA A 512 10.54 23.40 -7.62
C ALA A 512 10.99 23.82 -6.21
N GLY A 513 10.09 23.77 -5.22
CA GLY A 513 10.40 24.05 -3.82
C GLY A 513 11.04 22.87 -3.08
N ILE A 514 11.17 21.71 -3.71
CA ILE A 514 11.81 20.53 -3.10
C ILE A 514 13.33 20.64 -3.28
N SER A 515 14.02 20.97 -2.19
CA SER A 515 15.48 21.06 -2.11
C SER A 515 16.12 19.99 -1.21
N ASP A 516 15.30 19.23 -0.48
CA ASP A 516 15.73 18.17 0.41
C ASP A 516 14.59 17.16 0.63
N LEU A 517 14.89 16.11 1.41
CA LEU A 517 13.89 15.11 1.78
C LEU A 517 12.73 15.69 2.59
N ALA A 518 12.92 16.78 3.34
CA ALA A 518 11.85 17.43 4.09
C ALA A 518 10.84 18.14 3.17
N GLY A 519 11.33 18.81 2.12
CA GLY A 519 10.52 19.36 1.06
C GLY A 519 9.71 18.28 0.34
N MET A 520 10.33 17.12 0.07
CA MET A 520 9.63 15.98 -0.52
C MET A 520 8.50 15.48 0.39
N ARG A 521 8.76 15.31 1.70
CA ARG A 521 7.70 14.95 2.68
C ARG A 521 6.55 15.95 2.67
N ALA A 522 6.87 17.25 2.69
CA ALA A 522 5.87 18.31 2.74
C ALA A 522 4.99 18.33 1.48
N VAL A 523 5.57 18.18 0.29
CA VAL A 523 4.79 18.13 -0.96
C VAL A 523 3.92 16.88 -1.03
N MET A 524 4.48 15.71 -0.69
CA MET A 524 3.75 14.44 -0.74
C MET A 524 2.63 14.33 0.30
N ARG A 525 2.68 15.13 1.38
CA ARG A 525 1.62 15.26 2.41
C ARG A 525 0.70 16.45 2.18
N SER A 526 0.93 17.27 1.15
CA SER A 526 0.25 18.55 1.00
C SER A 526 -1.26 18.40 0.74
N ASN A 527 -2.04 19.13 1.55
CA ASN A 527 -3.45 19.37 1.33
C ASN A 527 -3.85 20.73 1.90
N ARG A 528 -4.06 21.70 1.01
CA ARG A 528 -4.43 23.08 1.34
C ARG A 528 -5.78 23.45 0.71
N TRP A 529 -6.71 22.49 0.64
CA TRP A 529 -7.88 22.59 -0.23
C TRP A 529 -8.78 23.82 -0.04
N LYS A 530 -8.75 24.42 1.16
CA LYS A 530 -9.51 25.64 1.47
C LYS A 530 -8.91 26.91 0.87
N THR A 531 -7.60 26.92 0.61
CA THR A 531 -6.85 28.12 0.19
C THR A 531 -6.11 27.94 -1.13
N ASP A 532 -5.83 26.71 -1.54
CA ASP A 532 -5.15 26.40 -2.80
C ASP A 532 -6.14 26.49 -3.97
N PRO A 533 -5.95 27.43 -4.92
CA PRO A 533 -6.87 27.60 -6.04
C PRO A 533 -6.94 26.36 -6.94
N PHE A 534 -5.89 25.53 -6.97
CA PHE A 534 -5.90 24.31 -7.76
C PHE A 534 -6.69 23.17 -7.13
N SER A 535 -7.03 23.29 -5.84
CA SER A 535 -7.92 22.34 -5.19
C SER A 535 -9.39 22.57 -5.54
N GLU A 536 -9.72 23.66 -6.24
CA GLU A 536 -11.08 23.94 -6.73
C GLU A 536 -12.16 23.79 -5.63
N GLY A 537 -11.78 24.10 -4.37
CA GLY A 537 -12.64 24.03 -3.20
C GLY A 537 -12.97 22.61 -2.70
N HIS A 538 -12.31 21.55 -3.17
CA HIS A 538 -12.60 20.17 -2.77
C HIS A 538 -11.41 19.49 -2.07
N PRO A 539 -11.60 18.82 -0.92
CA PRO A 539 -10.51 18.23 -0.13
C PRO A 539 -9.79 17.04 -0.76
N ILE A 540 -10.34 16.46 -1.83
CA ILE A 540 -9.71 15.36 -2.59
C ILE A 540 -8.76 15.91 -3.66
N CYS A 541 -8.92 17.17 -4.06
CA CYS A 541 -8.11 17.85 -5.07
C CYS A 541 -6.78 18.36 -4.49
N ALA A 542 -5.99 17.45 -3.93
CA ALA A 542 -4.69 17.72 -3.34
C ALA A 542 -3.73 16.54 -3.61
N VAL A 543 -2.43 16.68 -3.32
CA VAL A 543 -1.47 15.57 -3.43
C VAL A 543 -1.75 14.48 -2.37
N CYS A 544 -2.18 14.89 -1.19
CA CYS A 544 -2.66 13.98 -0.16
C CYS A 544 -4.14 14.28 0.16
N GLY A 545 -5.04 13.86 -0.73
CA GLY A 545 -6.48 14.15 -0.65
C GLY A 545 -7.18 13.55 0.58
N ARG A 546 -8.22 14.22 1.09
CA ARG A 546 -9.00 13.88 2.31
C ARG A 546 -10.50 13.81 2.01
N GLY A 547 -11.00 12.66 1.56
CA GLY A 547 -12.43 12.48 1.24
C GLY A 547 -13.36 12.62 2.44
N ASP A 548 -12.87 12.35 3.64
CA ASP A 548 -13.60 12.44 4.91
C ASP A 548 -13.93 13.90 5.30
N LEU A 549 -13.20 14.86 4.74
CA LEU A 549 -13.42 16.28 4.95
C LEU A 549 -14.38 16.90 3.92
N ASP A 550 -14.95 16.11 3.00
CA ASP A 550 -15.95 16.60 2.05
C ASP A 550 -17.21 17.03 2.81
N PRO A 551 -17.60 18.32 2.77
CA PRO A 551 -18.76 18.82 3.53
C PRO A 551 -20.10 18.30 2.99
N SER A 552 -20.16 17.82 1.75
CA SER A 552 -21.39 17.37 1.10
C SER A 552 -21.60 15.87 1.26
N ASN A 553 -20.53 15.10 1.12
CA ASN A 553 -20.58 13.64 1.19
C ASN A 553 -19.25 13.09 1.72
N PRO A 554 -19.02 13.17 3.05
CA PRO A 554 -17.76 12.74 3.63
C PRO A 554 -17.60 11.22 3.49
N VAL A 555 -16.47 10.79 2.92
CA VAL A 555 -16.14 9.37 2.71
C VAL A 555 -14.73 9.11 3.24
N PRO A 556 -14.51 8.16 4.15
CA PRO A 556 -13.20 7.85 4.73
C PRO A 556 -12.30 7.11 3.75
N ARG A 557 -11.91 7.83 2.70
CA ARG A 557 -11.08 7.38 1.60
C ARG A 557 -10.25 8.55 1.11
N GLY A 558 -9.00 8.27 0.75
CA GLY A 558 -8.05 9.29 0.36
C GLY A 558 -6.65 8.87 0.78
N CYS A 559 -5.75 9.85 0.79
CA CYS A 559 -4.36 9.63 1.16
C CYS A 559 -4.23 9.23 2.63
N PHE A 560 -3.56 8.12 2.92
CA PHE A 560 -3.32 7.67 4.29
C PHE A 560 -1.87 7.28 4.60
N ASP A 561 -0.93 7.49 3.69
CA ASP A 561 0.48 7.38 4.04
C ASP A 561 1.33 8.30 3.19
N THR A 562 2.61 8.34 3.54
CA THR A 562 3.66 8.77 2.63
C THR A 562 4.92 7.96 2.91
N LYS A 563 5.59 7.52 1.85
CA LYS A 563 6.95 6.95 1.86
C LYS A 563 7.84 7.85 1.00
N VAL A 564 9.01 8.22 1.50
CA VAL A 564 10.01 9.00 0.76
C VAL A 564 11.40 8.40 0.90
N THR A 565 12.22 8.51 -0.13
CA THR A 565 13.64 8.19 -0.07
C THR A 565 14.48 9.19 -0.89
N SER A 566 15.79 9.14 -0.68
CA SER A 566 16.80 9.86 -1.47
C SER A 566 17.74 8.84 -2.10
N TYR A 567 18.64 9.28 -2.99
CA TYR A 567 19.67 8.41 -3.55
C TYR A 567 20.45 7.67 -2.45
N SER A 568 20.97 8.43 -1.47
CA SER A 568 21.82 7.89 -0.40
C SER A 568 21.10 6.92 0.55
N LEU A 569 19.78 7.08 0.70
CA LEU A 569 18.95 6.22 1.54
C LEU A 569 18.54 4.96 0.78
N ALA A 570 18.14 5.10 -0.49
CA ALA A 570 17.69 4.00 -1.31
C ALA A 570 18.82 2.99 -1.57
N LEU A 571 20.07 3.44 -1.74
CA LEU A 571 21.25 2.56 -1.79
C LEU A 571 21.43 1.70 -0.53
N LYS A 572 20.92 2.16 0.62
CA LYS A 572 20.94 1.43 1.89
C LYS A 572 19.63 0.67 2.14
N MET A 573 18.74 0.62 1.15
CA MET A 573 17.39 0.04 1.26
C MET A 573 16.54 0.73 2.35
N GLN A 574 16.77 2.03 2.54
CA GLN A 574 16.09 2.85 3.55
C GLN A 574 15.07 3.79 2.92
N ALA A 575 13.98 4.03 3.65
CA ALA A 575 13.00 5.06 3.36
C ALA A 575 12.55 5.74 4.65
N GLU A 576 11.87 6.87 4.55
CA GLU A 576 11.11 7.46 5.63
C GLU A 576 9.62 7.30 5.34
N ALA A 577 8.87 6.77 6.31
CA ALA A 577 7.45 6.47 6.13
C ALA A 577 6.60 6.99 7.29
N VAL A 578 5.36 7.39 7.00
CA VAL A 578 4.32 7.75 7.99
C VAL A 578 2.98 7.19 7.55
N ASN A 579 2.23 6.60 8.48
CA ASN A 579 0.87 6.10 8.29
C ASN A 579 -0.14 7.07 8.92
N GLY A 580 -1.29 7.21 8.29
CA GLY A 580 -2.39 8.09 8.64
C GLY A 580 -2.67 9.19 7.60
N PRO A 581 -3.92 9.68 7.52
CA PRO A 581 -4.26 10.80 6.64
C PRO A 581 -3.47 12.06 6.97
N THR A 582 -3.28 12.95 5.99
CA THR A 582 -2.54 14.20 6.24
C THR A 582 -3.20 15.04 7.30
N SER A 583 -2.36 15.56 8.21
CA SER A 583 -2.73 16.38 9.36
C SER A 583 -1.72 17.51 9.57
N ASP A 584 -1.07 17.93 8.48
CA ASP A 584 0.10 18.80 8.51
C ASP A 584 -0.10 20.05 9.38
N SER A 585 0.88 20.29 10.24
CA SER A 585 0.95 21.40 11.19
C SER A 585 1.61 22.67 10.61
N TRP A 586 1.94 22.67 9.31
CA TRP A 586 2.27 23.90 8.58
C TRP A 586 0.99 24.74 8.40
N PRO A 587 1.05 26.09 8.29
CA PRO A 587 -0.01 27.07 8.64
C PRO A 587 -1.41 26.94 8.00
N TRP A 588 -1.67 25.88 7.24
CA TRP A 588 -2.85 25.64 6.41
C TRP A 588 -3.51 24.29 6.74
N SER A 589 -3.53 23.93 8.03
CA SER A 589 -3.79 22.58 8.55
C SER A 589 -5.16 22.00 8.19
N VAL A 590 -5.18 20.73 7.77
CA VAL A 590 -6.34 19.84 7.93
C VAL A 590 -6.24 19.12 9.29
N PRO A 591 -7.36 18.84 9.97
CA PRO A 591 -7.32 18.21 11.30
C PRO A 591 -6.81 16.76 11.21
N PRO A 592 -6.15 16.24 12.27
CA PRO A 592 -5.94 14.80 12.44
C PRO A 592 -7.23 14.01 12.26
N PHE A 593 -7.14 12.82 11.67
CA PHE A 593 -8.28 11.93 11.51
C PHE A 593 -8.56 11.16 12.81
N HIS A 594 -9.84 10.97 13.12
CA HIS A 594 -10.34 10.22 14.28
C HIS A 594 -11.44 9.23 13.89
N TRP A 595 -11.39 7.99 14.38
CA TRP A 595 -12.43 6.99 14.13
C TRP A 595 -13.76 7.28 14.86
N SER A 596 -13.73 8.05 15.94
CA SER A 596 -14.90 8.49 16.71
C SER A 596 -15.77 9.51 15.97
N GLU A 597 -15.34 10.01 14.81
CA GLU A 597 -16.13 10.92 14.00
C GLU A 597 -17.39 10.21 13.49
N ALA A 598 -18.53 10.91 13.54
CA ALA A 598 -19.84 10.32 13.24
C ALA A 598 -19.95 9.66 11.85
N VAL A 599 -19.17 10.16 10.88
CA VAL A 599 -19.14 9.63 9.51
C VAL A 599 -18.53 8.22 9.43
N VAL A 600 -17.67 7.86 10.39
CA VAL A 600 -16.81 6.67 10.30
C VAL A 600 -16.92 5.73 11.51
N ALA A 601 -17.60 6.16 12.57
CA ALA A 601 -17.71 5.44 13.84
C ALA A 601 -18.26 4.00 13.72
N ASN A 602 -19.03 3.71 12.66
CA ASN A 602 -19.62 2.39 12.42
C ASN A 602 -18.79 1.49 11.49
N LEU A 603 -17.65 1.97 10.96
CA LEU A 603 -16.81 1.18 10.06
C LEU A 603 -15.87 0.27 10.84
N THR A 604 -15.62 -0.92 10.33
CA THR A 604 -14.70 -1.88 10.92
C THR A 604 -13.25 -1.44 10.71
N HIS A 605 -12.49 -1.25 11.81
CA HIS A 605 -11.10 -0.76 11.80
C HIS A 605 -10.24 -1.43 12.89
N ARG A 606 -10.37 -2.74 13.04
CA ARG A 606 -9.65 -3.53 14.04
C ARG A 606 -8.14 -3.30 13.96
N GLY A 607 -7.52 -3.21 15.13
CA GLY A 607 -6.08 -3.05 15.28
C GLY A 607 -5.52 -1.68 14.92
N GLN A 608 -6.35 -0.76 14.43
CA GLN A 608 -5.95 0.61 14.15
C GLN A 608 -6.03 1.50 15.41
N PRO A 609 -5.19 2.55 15.51
CA PRO A 609 -5.32 3.56 16.56
C PRO A 609 -6.55 4.45 16.33
N GLU A 610 -7.12 4.96 17.42
CA GLU A 610 -8.30 5.84 17.39
C GLU A 610 -8.04 7.19 16.70
N ARG A 611 -6.82 7.74 16.86
CA ARG A 611 -6.40 9.04 16.33
C ARG A 611 -5.13 8.89 15.52
N PHE A 612 -5.11 9.47 14.32
CA PHE A 612 -3.95 9.46 13.43
C PHE A 612 -3.22 10.81 13.44
N ALA A 613 -2.16 10.87 14.24
CA ALA A 613 -1.27 12.02 14.36
C ALA A 613 0.19 11.55 14.52
N PHE A 614 0.65 10.74 13.55
CA PHE A 614 1.97 10.10 13.57
C PHE A 614 3.04 10.92 12.85
N HIS A 615 4.30 10.53 13.02
CA HIS A 615 5.45 11.21 12.44
C HIS A 615 6.25 10.27 11.54
N PHE A 616 6.97 10.83 10.57
CA PHE A 616 7.88 10.05 9.74
C PHE A 616 8.91 9.31 10.59
N GLU A 617 9.14 8.05 10.23
CA GLU A 617 10.13 7.17 10.83
C GLU A 617 11.01 6.57 9.74
N ARG A 618 12.31 6.45 10.02
CA ARG A 618 13.25 5.77 9.14
C ARG A 618 13.00 4.26 9.19
N MET A 619 12.66 3.70 8.04
CA MET A 619 12.56 2.26 7.82
C MET A 619 13.93 1.75 7.40
N ASP A 620 14.59 1.03 8.30
CA ASP A 620 15.97 0.60 8.15
C ASP A 620 16.09 -0.92 8.34
N PRO A 621 16.50 -1.67 7.29
CA PRO A 621 16.65 -3.11 7.39
C PRO A 621 17.73 -3.54 8.39
N GLU A 622 18.75 -2.71 8.62
CA GLU A 622 19.88 -3.01 9.51
C GLU A 622 19.64 -2.54 10.96
N ALA A 623 18.57 -1.76 11.20
CA ALA A 623 18.26 -1.31 12.55
C ALA A 623 17.95 -2.51 13.44
N SER A 624 18.65 -2.58 14.58
CA SER A 624 18.43 -3.64 15.55
C SER A 624 16.98 -3.63 16.03
N ALA A 625 16.30 -4.77 15.88
CA ALA A 625 15.00 -4.98 16.50
C ALA A 625 15.08 -5.02 18.05
N SER A 626 16.28 -4.89 18.64
CA SER A 626 16.50 -5.11 20.06
C SER A 626 16.03 -3.94 20.92
N GLY A 627 15.18 -4.25 21.89
CA GLY A 627 14.91 -3.42 23.06
C GLY A 627 16.15 -3.19 23.97
N ARG A 628 17.38 -3.53 23.55
CA ARG A 628 18.61 -3.27 24.34
C ARG A 628 18.82 -1.79 24.59
N GLY A 629 18.45 -0.93 23.63
CA GLY A 629 18.46 0.53 23.81
C GLY A 629 17.41 1.02 24.81
N CYS A 630 16.33 0.27 25.02
CA CYS A 630 15.24 0.61 25.95
C CYS A 630 15.66 0.29 27.41
N ALA A 631 16.25 -0.89 27.65
CA ALA A 631 16.77 -1.26 28.96
C ALA A 631 17.91 -0.32 29.43
N ALA A 632 18.81 0.06 28.52
CA ALA A 632 19.88 1.02 28.82
C ALA A 632 19.34 2.44 29.12
N ARG A 633 18.31 2.89 28.40
CA ARG A 633 17.63 4.17 28.69
C ARG A 633 16.83 4.14 29.99
N GLN A 634 16.18 3.02 30.31
CA GLN A 634 15.49 2.85 31.60
C GLN A 634 16.48 2.80 32.77
N GLN A 635 17.66 2.17 32.61
CA GLN A 635 18.73 2.22 33.61
C GLN A 635 19.29 3.63 33.79
N GLN A 636 19.53 4.38 32.71
CA GLN A 636 19.96 5.78 32.80
C GLN A 636 18.90 6.68 33.44
N GLN A 637 17.60 6.48 33.13
CA GLN A 637 16.51 7.24 33.75
C GLN A 637 16.29 6.87 35.21
N GLN A 638 16.42 5.59 35.59
CA GLN A 638 16.40 5.17 37.00
C GLN A 638 17.61 5.71 37.76
N GLN A 639 18.81 5.74 37.17
CA GLN A 639 19.99 6.33 37.79
C GLN A 639 19.86 7.86 37.95
N GLN A 640 19.25 8.56 36.99
CA GLN A 640 18.95 9.99 37.11
C GLN A 640 17.87 10.27 38.18
N GLN A 641 16.85 9.42 38.31
CA GLN A 641 15.83 9.56 39.36
C GLN A 641 16.37 9.23 40.76
N GLN A 642 17.27 8.24 40.89
CA GLN A 642 17.93 7.93 42.15
C GLN A 642 18.95 9.02 42.56
N GLY A 643 19.60 9.66 41.59
CA GLY A 643 20.47 10.82 41.82
C GLY A 643 19.73 12.08 42.27
N LEU A 644 18.48 12.28 41.83
CA LEU A 644 17.62 13.40 42.23
C LEU A 644 16.88 13.18 43.56
N ALA A 645 16.80 11.93 44.04
CA ALA A 645 16.22 11.59 45.35
C ALA A 645 17.26 11.61 46.50
N THR A 646 18.54 11.82 46.17
CA THR A 646 19.66 11.85 47.14
C THR A 646 20.41 13.19 47.18
N SER A 647 19.91 14.21 46.48
CA SER A 647 20.32 15.63 46.57
C SER A 647 19.16 16.46 47.10
#